data_AF-A0A429BG12-F1
#
_entry.id   AF-A0A429BG12-F1
#
_cell.length_a   1.000
_cell.length_b   1.000
_cell.length_c   1.000
_cell.angle_alpha   90.00
_cell.angle_beta   90.00
_cell.angle_gamma   90.00
#
_symmetry.space_group_name_H-M   'P 1'
#
loop_
_entity.id
_entity.type
_entity.pdbx_description
1 polymer ?
#
loop_
_entity_poly.entity_id
_entity_poly.type
_entity_poly.pdbx_seq_one_letter_code
_entity_poly.pdbx_strand_id
1 'polypeptide(L)'
;MKRTLLPLALVAACLTALPAPATAAVTPQLTDTFERAHDTHPTYGLNDSLATRQSGKARGVTYSRVSGSWTTTTPPEPYYSQVNHPDYPGKLSFALARSAVRLDAPLDQDQDDAYTVSVTVDPDPKLRGTEGDWSSVMLSRSPASVGYVTSGDVQLGLTVARNGEVQLFRAGNALWSSPLKTTRAADGFRVTLAVTGASKADPSVTVTVNGATRTTGLGTPVPKPYLYLGAYVSNDKQVSTADDLTVSRVSRFADTFDEAQDTDPGYGLNDALAKRQPPLGTSSYTRVSGDWQSFDSPPPYYSQVNHPDYPGKLSFALRRSAVRLDAPVAPGKDDAFTVSVTVDPDPKLRGTEGDWSSVMLSQNRDSSGYVTNGDVRLGLTVARNGEVQLFRSGNALWSSPLKTTRAADGFRVTLAVTGASKADPSVTVTVNGVSRTTGLGTPVPKPYLYLGAYVSNDKQVSTADDLAVSRVDLYPNLEYFGYFATDALTKWGNHLPEVTGFANLHWVSVSPDWDTPGSSYRIADLAGCPPRSCALYVGEEFFPAENCKWSGPCPIDASLKRWKAFVEMVKPYKDRIGAIYLKDEPQGYGVTNADLQTMATAVKESMGPGKGFGPYPIMLTLAGGDVKPNTLVPAEVDWVGVDEYTADEARLDSLLTTIERMTGGTKRTYLFPPTEVAPYTGRYDTNEKIEAVQQIYYSMARKHPSMIAIMNFGVWVVTSSNPATHPYMIPRTWDTQERYGVAVTVKD
;
A
#
# COMPACT_ATOMS: atom_id res chain seq x y z
N MET A 1 -14.81 -45.71 80.07
CA MET A 1 -14.09 -46.50 79.04
C MET A 1 -14.98 -46.63 77.82
N LYS A 2 -14.37 -46.62 76.62
CA LYS A 2 -14.93 -46.67 75.25
C LYS A 2 -15.32 -45.31 74.64
N ARG A 3 -14.30 -44.64 74.09
CA ARG A 3 -14.42 -43.66 73.00
C ARG A 3 -14.62 -44.44 71.69
N THR A 4 -15.67 -44.11 70.95
CA THR A 4 -15.96 -44.64 69.62
C THR A 4 -15.38 -43.68 68.59
N LEU A 5 -14.48 -44.18 67.75
CA LEU A 5 -13.90 -43.48 66.60
C LEU A 5 -14.92 -43.42 65.45
N LEU A 6 -15.21 -42.22 64.94
CA LEU A 6 -15.86 -41.98 63.65
C LEU A 6 -14.76 -41.83 62.57
N PRO A 7 -14.91 -42.39 61.35
CA PRO A 7 -13.99 -42.13 60.26
C PRO A 7 -14.33 -40.80 59.58
N LEU A 8 -13.33 -39.94 59.42
CA LEU A 8 -13.34 -38.75 58.57
C LEU A 8 -13.31 -39.22 57.10
N ALA A 9 -14.39 -38.98 56.34
CA ALA A 9 -14.39 -39.15 54.90
C ALA A 9 -13.79 -37.88 54.25
N LEU A 10 -12.65 -38.04 53.60
CA LEU A 10 -11.97 -37.02 52.81
C LEU A 10 -12.69 -36.88 51.46
N VAL A 11 -13.42 -35.78 51.22
CA VAL A 11 -13.95 -35.45 49.90
C VAL A 11 -12.86 -34.72 49.12
N ALA A 12 -12.20 -35.44 48.21
CA ALA A 12 -11.30 -34.86 47.22
C ALA A 12 -12.14 -34.18 46.13
N ALA A 13 -12.19 -32.85 46.14
CA ALA A 13 -12.78 -32.07 45.05
C ALA A 13 -11.84 -32.11 43.84
N CYS A 14 -12.20 -32.90 42.83
CA CYS A 14 -11.58 -32.86 41.51
C CYS A 14 -12.00 -31.56 40.80
N LEU A 15 -11.21 -30.50 40.97
CA LEU A 15 -11.26 -29.31 40.11
C LEU A 15 -10.69 -29.71 38.74
N THR A 16 -11.58 -30.14 37.84
CA THR A 16 -11.25 -30.26 36.42
C THR A 16 -11.00 -28.83 35.91
N ALA A 17 -9.75 -28.55 35.53
CA ALA A 17 -9.39 -27.33 34.83
C ALA A 17 -10.17 -27.30 33.51
N LEU A 18 -11.20 -26.45 33.44
CA LEU A 18 -11.88 -26.15 32.19
C LEU A 18 -10.81 -25.63 31.21
N PRO A 19 -10.72 -26.19 29.99
CA PRO A 19 -9.83 -25.64 28.97
C PRO A 19 -10.20 -24.16 28.78
N ALA A 20 -9.17 -23.30 28.79
CA ALA A 20 -9.34 -21.89 28.46
C ALA A 20 -10.12 -21.79 27.14
N PRO A 21 -11.14 -20.90 27.04
CA PRO A 21 -11.89 -20.74 25.81
C PRO A 21 -10.89 -20.46 24.70
N ALA A 22 -10.91 -21.29 23.65
CA ALA A 22 -10.12 -21.07 22.46
C ALA A 22 -10.52 -19.69 21.92
N THR A 23 -9.68 -18.68 22.14
CA THR A 23 -9.78 -17.39 21.48
C THR A 23 -9.88 -17.68 19.99
N ALA A 24 -11.01 -17.30 19.39
CA ALA A 24 -11.24 -17.50 17.97
C ALA A 24 -10.01 -17.01 17.21
N ALA A 25 -9.41 -17.90 16.41
CA ALA A 25 -8.19 -17.59 15.69
C ALA A 25 -8.44 -16.34 14.83
N VAL A 26 -7.76 -15.24 15.16
CA VAL A 26 -7.84 -14.00 14.39
C VAL A 26 -7.38 -14.34 12.98
N THR A 27 -8.25 -14.16 11.98
CA THR A 27 -7.87 -14.35 10.57
C THR A 27 -6.68 -13.44 10.25
N PRO A 28 -5.53 -13.98 9.81
CA PRO A 28 -4.35 -13.18 9.51
C PRO A 28 -4.68 -12.10 8.47
N GLN A 29 -4.20 -10.88 8.68
CA GLN A 29 -4.30 -9.85 7.66
C GLN A 29 -3.37 -10.12 6.49
N LEU A 30 -2.23 -10.76 6.72
CA LEU A 30 -1.30 -11.15 5.66
C LEU A 30 -0.93 -12.63 5.82
N THR A 31 -0.92 -13.34 4.70
CA THR A 31 -0.28 -14.65 4.57
C THR A 31 0.51 -14.66 3.28
N ASP A 32 1.76 -15.09 3.30
CA ASP A 32 2.62 -15.25 2.12
C ASP A 32 3.11 -16.70 2.03
N THR A 33 2.73 -17.37 0.96
CA THR A 33 3.12 -18.75 0.67
C THR A 33 4.47 -18.84 -0.01
N PHE A 34 5.00 -17.73 -0.54
CA PHE A 34 6.22 -17.69 -1.36
C PHE A 34 6.16 -18.54 -2.65
N GLU A 35 5.00 -19.10 -2.99
CA GLU A 35 4.79 -19.84 -4.22
C GLU A 35 4.67 -18.91 -5.43
N ARG A 36 4.86 -19.48 -6.64
CA ARG A 36 4.61 -18.83 -7.95
C ARG A 36 5.46 -17.59 -8.25
N ALA A 37 6.38 -17.20 -7.36
CA ALA A 37 7.37 -16.19 -7.66
C ALA A 37 8.31 -16.67 -8.78
N HIS A 38 8.82 -15.75 -9.58
CA HIS A 38 9.76 -16.07 -10.66
C HIS A 38 11.19 -15.84 -10.19
N ASP A 39 11.91 -16.93 -9.94
CA ASP A 39 13.30 -16.86 -9.50
C ASP A 39 14.25 -16.52 -10.65
N THR A 40 14.24 -15.26 -11.06
CA THR A 40 15.08 -14.74 -12.15
C THR A 40 15.64 -13.36 -11.81
N HIS A 41 16.85 -13.06 -12.27
CA HIS A 41 17.44 -11.73 -12.14
C HIS A 41 16.56 -10.65 -12.80
N PRO A 42 16.47 -9.43 -12.24
CA PRO A 42 17.13 -8.94 -11.02
C PRO A 42 16.37 -9.19 -9.71
N THR A 43 15.10 -9.60 -9.75
CA THR A 43 14.24 -9.64 -8.55
C THR A 43 14.42 -10.92 -7.75
N TYR A 44 14.85 -12.01 -8.38
CA TYR A 44 14.95 -13.36 -7.81
C TYR A 44 13.69 -13.71 -7.00
N GLY A 45 12.53 -13.42 -7.58
CA GLY A 45 11.21 -13.72 -7.03
C GLY A 45 10.78 -12.88 -5.83
N LEU A 46 11.62 -12.00 -5.25
CA LEU A 46 11.31 -11.43 -3.93
C LEU A 46 10.01 -10.61 -3.90
N ASN A 47 9.66 -9.90 -4.97
CA ASN A 47 8.43 -9.10 -5.04
C ASN A 47 7.54 -9.49 -6.23
N ASP A 48 7.82 -10.64 -6.84
CA ASP A 48 7.10 -11.15 -7.99
C ASP A 48 5.79 -11.83 -7.57
N SER A 49 4.70 -11.54 -8.30
CA SER A 49 3.39 -12.21 -8.13
C SER A 49 2.77 -12.07 -6.74
N LEU A 50 2.99 -10.93 -6.08
CA LEU A 50 2.53 -10.68 -4.70
C LEU A 50 1.01 -10.82 -4.57
N ALA A 51 0.23 -10.37 -5.56
CA ALA A 51 -1.23 -10.46 -5.52
C ALA A 51 -1.75 -11.90 -5.58
N THR A 52 -0.93 -12.82 -6.11
CA THR A 52 -1.27 -14.24 -6.23
C THR A 52 -0.80 -15.05 -5.04
N ARG A 53 0.45 -14.85 -4.59
CA ARG A 53 1.05 -15.66 -3.52
C ARG A 53 0.69 -15.17 -2.12
N GLN A 54 0.30 -13.90 -1.99
CA GLN A 54 -0.18 -13.34 -0.74
C GLN A 54 -1.71 -13.35 -0.67
N SER A 55 -2.22 -13.67 0.51
CA SER A 55 -3.63 -13.61 0.84
C SER A 55 -3.89 -12.79 2.10
N GLY A 56 -5.16 -12.55 2.40
CA GLY A 56 -5.59 -11.68 3.50
C GLY A 56 -5.82 -10.23 3.07
N LYS A 57 -6.33 -9.42 4.00
CA LYS A 57 -6.71 -8.02 3.78
C LYS A 57 -5.52 -7.13 3.40
N ALA A 58 -4.32 -7.52 3.81
CA ALA A 58 -3.09 -6.78 3.62
C ALA A 58 -2.22 -7.32 2.47
N ARG A 59 -2.71 -8.20 1.59
CA ARG A 59 -1.97 -8.67 0.41
C ARG A 59 -1.36 -7.53 -0.43
N GLY A 60 -0.28 -7.83 -1.14
CA GLY A 60 0.49 -6.89 -1.97
C GLY A 60 1.64 -6.20 -1.23
N VAL A 61 1.92 -6.54 0.04
CA VAL A 61 3.03 -5.94 0.79
C VAL A 61 4.36 -6.49 0.28
N THR A 62 5.28 -5.58 -0.03
CA THR A 62 6.60 -5.91 -0.56
C THR A 62 7.59 -6.34 0.52
N TYR A 63 8.72 -6.84 0.06
CA TYR A 63 9.91 -7.05 0.86
C TYR A 63 11.09 -6.25 0.31
N SER A 64 11.93 -5.81 1.24
CA SER A 64 13.22 -5.18 0.94
C SER A 64 14.36 -6.07 1.42
N ARG A 65 15.38 -6.28 0.58
CA ARG A 65 16.63 -6.92 1.02
C ARG A 65 17.40 -5.96 1.91
N VAL A 66 17.87 -6.46 3.04
CA VAL A 66 18.75 -5.73 3.96
C VAL A 66 19.99 -6.58 4.25
N SER A 67 21.05 -5.92 4.72
CA SER A 67 22.38 -6.51 4.94
C SER A 67 22.35 -7.85 5.67
N GLY A 68 21.54 -7.96 6.73
CA GLY A 68 21.61 -9.08 7.66
C GLY A 68 22.91 -9.12 8.47
N SER A 69 23.81 -8.13 8.35
CA SER A 69 25.09 -8.08 9.05
C SER A 69 25.21 -6.84 9.93
N TRP A 70 25.83 -7.00 11.11
CA TRP A 70 26.09 -5.88 12.02
C TRP A 70 27.20 -4.92 11.54
N THR A 71 28.01 -5.35 10.56
CA THR A 71 29.19 -4.58 10.10
C THR A 71 28.93 -3.77 8.83
N THR A 72 27.81 -3.99 8.14
CA THR A 72 27.54 -3.37 6.84
C THR A 72 26.07 -2.95 6.77
N THR A 73 25.81 -1.79 6.17
CA THR A 73 24.46 -1.32 5.85
C THR A 73 24.07 -1.61 4.41
N THR A 74 25.05 -1.95 3.56
CA THR A 74 24.83 -2.29 2.14
C THR A 74 23.95 -3.54 2.03
N PRO A 75 22.80 -3.46 1.32
CA PRO A 75 22.01 -4.64 0.99
C PRO A 75 22.87 -5.67 0.23
N PRO A 76 22.65 -6.98 0.46
CA PRO A 76 23.36 -8.01 -0.28
C PRO A 76 22.93 -8.03 -1.75
N GLU A 77 23.73 -8.70 -2.58
CA GLU A 77 23.35 -8.96 -3.97
C GLU A 77 21.99 -9.69 -4.03
N PRO A 78 21.13 -9.43 -5.03
CA PRO A 78 19.77 -9.96 -5.04
C PRO A 78 19.67 -11.49 -4.90
N TYR A 79 20.63 -12.25 -5.44
CA TYR A 79 20.66 -13.72 -5.36
C TYR A 79 21.00 -14.26 -3.95
N TYR A 80 21.33 -13.42 -2.97
CA TYR A 80 21.53 -13.88 -1.59
C TYR A 80 20.20 -14.25 -0.92
N SER A 81 19.10 -13.63 -1.34
CA SER A 81 17.75 -13.90 -0.82
C SER A 81 16.80 -14.08 -1.99
N GLN A 82 16.34 -15.31 -2.25
CA GLN A 82 15.60 -15.68 -3.45
C GLN A 82 14.28 -16.34 -3.08
N VAL A 83 13.22 -16.14 -3.86
CA VAL A 83 11.92 -16.76 -3.62
C VAL A 83 11.61 -17.74 -4.73
N ASN A 84 11.12 -18.93 -4.34
CA ASN A 84 10.75 -20.00 -5.24
C ASN A 84 11.91 -20.50 -6.12
N HIS A 85 13.11 -20.56 -5.54
CA HIS A 85 14.29 -21.11 -6.22
C HIS A 85 14.05 -22.58 -6.62
N PRO A 86 14.50 -23.07 -7.79
CA PRO A 86 14.20 -24.42 -8.26
C PRO A 86 14.54 -25.55 -7.27
N ASP A 87 15.60 -25.38 -6.49
CA ASP A 87 15.98 -26.33 -5.42
C ASP A 87 15.10 -26.24 -4.15
N TYR A 88 14.37 -25.15 -3.98
CA TYR A 88 13.56 -24.81 -2.80
C TYR A 88 12.22 -24.17 -3.24
N PRO A 89 11.39 -24.92 -4.00
CA PRO A 89 10.14 -24.37 -4.55
C PRO A 89 9.20 -23.96 -3.42
N GLY A 90 8.52 -22.83 -3.61
CA GLY A 90 7.57 -22.25 -2.65
C GLY A 90 8.20 -21.70 -1.38
N LYS A 91 9.52 -21.43 -1.36
CA LYS A 91 10.22 -20.92 -0.18
C LYS A 91 10.96 -19.64 -0.47
N LEU A 92 11.04 -18.76 0.53
CA LEU A 92 12.10 -17.76 0.62
C LEU A 92 13.39 -18.48 1.06
N SER A 93 14.49 -18.24 0.37
CA SER A 93 15.77 -18.90 0.58
C SER A 93 16.89 -17.89 0.77
N PHE A 94 17.82 -18.19 1.67
CA PHE A 94 18.98 -17.37 2.02
C PHE A 94 20.25 -18.16 1.73
N ALA A 95 20.92 -17.86 0.61
CA ALA A 95 21.91 -18.77 0.03
C ALA A 95 23.37 -18.45 0.37
N LEU A 96 23.67 -17.27 0.95
CA LEU A 96 25.05 -16.83 1.18
C LEU A 96 25.19 -15.92 2.41
N ALA A 97 26.23 -16.21 3.20
CA ALA A 97 26.68 -15.44 4.35
C ALA A 97 25.54 -15.03 5.31
N ARG A 98 25.44 -13.73 5.61
CA ARG A 98 24.34 -13.14 6.36
C ARG A 98 23.48 -12.36 5.38
N SER A 99 22.19 -12.61 5.42
CA SER A 99 21.22 -11.84 4.66
C SER A 99 19.89 -11.82 5.39
N ALA A 100 19.12 -10.77 5.16
CA ALA A 100 17.78 -10.66 5.68
C ALA A 100 16.88 -9.94 4.68
N VAL A 101 15.58 -10.19 4.79
CA VAL A 101 14.54 -9.44 4.12
C VAL A 101 13.64 -8.81 5.16
N ARG A 102 13.20 -7.59 4.89
CA ARG A 102 12.22 -6.84 5.69
C ARG A 102 10.88 -6.93 4.99
N LEU A 103 9.81 -7.21 5.73
CA LEU A 103 8.45 -6.96 5.26
C LEU A 103 8.18 -5.45 5.30
N ASP A 104 7.83 -4.84 4.18
CA ASP A 104 7.72 -3.39 4.03
C ASP A 104 6.39 -2.82 4.53
N ALA A 105 5.87 -3.38 5.62
CA ALA A 105 4.76 -2.87 6.38
C ALA A 105 5.05 -3.17 7.86
N PRO A 106 5.02 -2.17 8.75
CA PRO A 106 5.14 -2.47 10.16
C PRO A 106 3.93 -3.29 10.61
N LEU A 107 4.16 -4.16 11.59
CA LEU A 107 3.10 -4.86 12.30
C LEU A 107 2.14 -3.84 12.92
N ASP A 108 0.89 -4.22 13.12
CA ASP A 108 -0.05 -3.41 13.90
C ASP A 108 -0.64 -4.25 15.03
N GLN A 109 -1.11 -3.59 16.07
CA GLN A 109 -1.76 -4.26 17.19
C GLN A 109 -3.26 -4.38 16.96
N ASP A 110 -3.89 -5.39 17.55
CA ASP A 110 -5.33 -5.48 17.63
C ASP A 110 -5.90 -4.62 18.78
N GLN A 111 -7.22 -4.69 18.96
CA GLN A 111 -7.94 -3.97 20.01
C GLN A 111 -7.51 -4.36 21.44
N ASP A 112 -6.86 -5.50 21.61
CA ASP A 112 -6.37 -6.02 22.88
C ASP A 112 -4.86 -5.69 23.08
N ASP A 113 -4.31 -4.81 22.23
CA ASP A 113 -2.90 -4.42 22.19
C ASP A 113 -1.97 -5.63 21.97
N ALA A 114 -2.38 -6.55 21.10
CA ALA A 114 -1.65 -7.77 20.77
C ALA A 114 -1.42 -7.95 19.27
N TYR A 115 -0.39 -8.72 18.90
CA TYR A 115 -0.17 -9.20 17.54
C TYR A 115 0.59 -10.52 17.54
N THR A 116 0.41 -11.27 16.47
CA THR A 116 1.09 -12.55 16.20
C THR A 116 1.79 -12.54 14.85
N VAL A 117 2.98 -13.13 14.81
CA VAL A 117 3.73 -13.52 13.61
C VAL A 117 3.94 -15.04 13.68
N SER A 118 3.66 -15.76 12.60
CA SER A 118 4.04 -17.17 12.47
C SER A 118 4.75 -17.40 11.15
N VAL A 119 5.78 -18.23 11.15
CA VAL A 119 6.57 -18.58 9.96
C VAL A 119 7.21 -19.94 10.20
N THR A 120 7.35 -20.74 9.15
CA THR A 120 8.16 -21.95 9.20
C THR A 120 9.55 -21.60 8.70
N VAL A 121 10.58 -21.92 9.48
CA VAL A 121 11.98 -21.67 9.12
C VAL A 121 12.78 -22.96 9.16
N ASP A 122 13.72 -23.10 8.25
CA ASP A 122 14.64 -24.24 8.20
C ASP A 122 16.05 -23.72 7.98
N PRO A 123 16.91 -23.71 9.02
CA PRO A 123 18.26 -23.18 8.90
C PRO A 123 19.13 -23.97 7.92
N ASP A 124 18.78 -25.23 7.62
CA ASP A 124 19.54 -26.10 6.73
C ASP A 124 18.70 -27.29 6.23
N PRO A 125 17.88 -27.10 5.18
CA PRO A 125 16.95 -28.11 4.68
C PRO A 125 17.64 -29.33 4.06
N LYS A 126 18.89 -29.19 3.63
CA LYS A 126 19.69 -30.27 3.03
C LYS A 126 20.67 -30.92 4.03
N LEU A 127 20.65 -30.52 5.31
CA LEU A 127 21.49 -31.05 6.38
C LEU A 127 23.02 -30.95 6.10
N ARG A 128 23.47 -29.87 5.44
CA ARG A 128 24.87 -29.58 5.07
C ARG A 128 25.56 -28.55 6.00
N GLY A 129 24.83 -28.12 7.03
CA GLY A 129 25.09 -27.08 8.02
C GLY A 129 26.20 -27.38 9.04
N THR A 130 26.56 -26.37 9.82
CA THR A 130 27.08 -26.52 11.18
C THR A 130 25.96 -26.33 12.20
N GLU A 131 26.18 -26.69 13.46
CA GLU A 131 25.16 -26.46 14.52
C GLU A 131 24.95 -24.98 14.82
N GLY A 132 25.90 -24.11 14.45
CA GLY A 132 25.83 -22.67 14.66
C GLY A 132 25.09 -21.90 13.57
N ASP A 133 24.64 -22.57 12.50
CA ASP A 133 23.79 -21.95 11.48
C ASP A 133 22.38 -21.75 12.02
N TRP A 134 21.78 -20.60 11.70
CA TRP A 134 20.47 -20.24 12.21
C TRP A 134 19.63 -19.47 11.20
N SER A 135 18.32 -19.60 11.35
CA SER A 135 17.32 -18.70 10.80
C SER A 135 16.81 -17.78 11.90
N SER A 136 16.25 -16.64 11.53
CA SER A 136 15.82 -15.63 12.49
C SER A 136 14.50 -14.98 12.11
N VAL A 137 13.79 -14.57 13.15
CA VAL A 137 12.62 -13.69 13.09
C VAL A 137 12.95 -12.49 13.97
N MET A 138 12.92 -11.30 13.40
CA MET A 138 13.33 -10.08 14.08
C MET A 138 12.28 -8.99 13.95
N LEU A 139 12.10 -8.24 15.02
CA LEU A 139 11.22 -7.08 15.13
C LEU A 139 12.10 -5.87 15.45
N SER A 140 12.07 -4.85 14.58
CA SER A 140 12.76 -3.57 14.80
C SER A 140 11.79 -2.41 14.66
N ARG A 141 11.99 -1.35 15.43
CA ARG A 141 11.20 -0.12 15.30
C ARG A 141 11.49 0.60 13.99
N SER A 142 12.76 0.60 13.56
CA SER A 142 13.19 1.37 12.42
C SER A 142 13.21 0.51 11.16
N PRO A 143 12.63 0.97 10.04
CA PRO A 143 12.77 0.31 8.75
C PRO A 143 14.23 0.29 8.29
N ALA A 144 15.07 1.20 8.77
CA ALA A 144 16.49 1.32 8.42
C ALA A 144 17.39 0.27 9.11
N SER A 145 16.82 -0.63 9.92
CA SER A 145 17.59 -1.70 10.54
C SER A 145 18.38 -2.53 9.52
N VAL A 146 19.61 -2.89 9.89
CA VAL A 146 20.45 -3.79 9.10
C VAL A 146 19.92 -5.22 9.09
N GLY A 147 18.90 -5.56 9.89
CA GLY A 147 18.27 -6.89 9.90
C GLY A 147 19.12 -7.97 10.58
N TYR A 148 20.06 -7.57 11.45
CA TYR A 148 20.85 -8.52 12.25
C TYR A 148 20.27 -8.67 13.66
N VAL A 149 20.03 -9.92 14.06
CA VAL A 149 19.20 -10.30 15.23
C VAL A 149 19.71 -9.80 16.58
N THR A 150 20.97 -9.39 16.69
CA THR A 150 21.57 -8.83 17.92
C THR A 150 22.04 -7.38 17.77
N SER A 151 21.60 -6.67 16.73
CA SER A 151 21.85 -5.23 16.64
C SER A 151 21.16 -4.45 17.77
N GLY A 152 21.69 -3.26 18.08
CA GLY A 152 21.21 -2.42 19.18
C GLY A 152 19.80 -1.87 18.99
N ASP A 153 19.35 -1.73 17.74
CA ASP A 153 18.02 -1.27 17.35
C ASP A 153 16.95 -2.37 17.37
N VAL A 154 17.35 -3.63 17.58
CA VAL A 154 16.45 -4.79 17.66
C VAL A 154 15.58 -4.69 18.92
N GLN A 155 14.27 -4.58 18.74
CA GLN A 155 13.32 -4.64 19.83
C GLN A 155 13.08 -6.09 20.30
N LEU A 156 13.07 -7.03 19.35
CA LEU A 156 12.99 -8.46 19.59
C LEU A 156 13.74 -9.22 18.48
N GLY A 157 14.69 -10.07 18.84
CA GLY A 157 15.38 -10.95 17.89
C GLY A 157 15.23 -12.40 18.32
N LEU A 158 14.78 -13.27 17.43
CA LEU A 158 14.71 -14.71 17.67
C LEU A 158 15.66 -15.41 16.71
N THR A 159 16.53 -16.29 17.21
CA THR A 159 17.24 -17.26 16.38
C THR A 159 16.69 -18.66 16.61
N VAL A 160 16.66 -19.45 15.54
CA VAL A 160 16.41 -20.89 15.54
C VAL A 160 17.60 -21.56 14.88
N ALA A 161 18.44 -22.19 15.69
CA ALA A 161 19.62 -22.90 15.23
C ALA A 161 19.28 -24.30 14.73
N ARG A 162 20.13 -24.84 13.87
CA ARG A 162 19.96 -26.18 13.28
C ARG A 162 19.79 -27.29 14.32
N ASN A 163 20.47 -27.20 15.45
CA ASN A 163 20.37 -28.16 16.55
C ASN A 163 19.07 -28.02 17.39
N GLY A 164 18.15 -27.15 17.00
CA GLY A 164 16.90 -26.90 17.71
C GLY A 164 17.03 -25.98 18.92
N GLU A 165 18.17 -25.29 19.09
CA GLU A 165 18.29 -24.20 20.05
C GLU A 165 17.58 -22.95 19.55
N VAL A 166 16.69 -22.43 20.39
CA VAL A 166 15.95 -21.20 20.14
C VAL A 166 16.37 -20.18 21.19
N GLN A 167 16.85 -19.03 20.75
CA GLN A 167 17.31 -17.96 21.64
C GLN A 167 16.60 -16.65 21.32
N LEU A 168 16.23 -15.93 22.38
CA LEU A 168 15.59 -14.62 22.29
C LEU A 168 16.57 -13.53 22.71
N PHE A 169 16.58 -12.44 21.96
CA PHE A 169 17.47 -11.29 22.08
C PHE A 169 16.70 -9.98 22.09
N ARG A 170 17.33 -8.97 22.68
CA ARG A 170 16.83 -7.59 22.73
C ARG A 170 17.98 -6.61 22.91
N ALA A 171 18.08 -5.62 22.02
CA ALA A 171 19.19 -4.65 22.01
C ALA A 171 20.56 -5.34 22.20
N GLY A 172 20.79 -6.42 21.45
CA GLY A 172 22.01 -7.24 21.50
C GLY A 172 22.19 -8.18 22.70
N ASN A 173 21.29 -8.18 23.68
CA ASN A 173 21.40 -9.01 24.87
C ASN A 173 20.44 -10.19 24.82
N ALA A 174 20.91 -11.37 25.23
CA ALA A 174 20.07 -12.54 25.40
C ALA A 174 19.05 -12.31 26.53
N LEU A 175 17.75 -12.47 26.24
CA LEU A 175 16.68 -12.38 27.22
C LEU A 175 16.52 -13.67 28.03
N TRP A 176 16.89 -14.82 27.45
CA TRP A 176 16.86 -16.09 28.14
C TRP A 176 18.25 -16.50 28.59
N SER A 177 18.38 -16.92 29.85
CA SER A 177 19.61 -17.47 30.41
C SER A 177 19.99 -18.85 29.85
N SER A 178 19.01 -19.56 29.28
CA SER A 178 19.20 -20.82 28.56
C SER A 178 18.33 -20.86 27.30
N PRO A 179 18.78 -21.47 26.20
CA PRO A 179 17.95 -21.61 25.01
C PRO A 179 16.69 -22.46 25.27
N LEU A 180 15.60 -22.15 24.57
CA LEU A 180 14.48 -23.06 24.45
C LEU A 180 14.90 -24.20 23.50
N LYS A 181 14.75 -25.45 23.92
CA LYS A 181 15.07 -26.62 23.10
C LYS A 181 13.82 -27.13 22.39
N THR A 182 13.94 -27.41 21.11
CA THR A 182 12.87 -28.01 20.31
C THR A 182 13.44 -29.04 19.33
N THR A 183 12.57 -29.80 18.67
CA THR A 183 12.95 -30.81 17.68
C THR A 183 12.51 -30.36 16.29
N ARG A 184 13.40 -30.52 15.31
CA ARG A 184 13.11 -30.22 13.90
C ARG A 184 12.02 -31.16 13.38
N ALA A 185 10.97 -30.60 12.78
CA ALA A 185 9.94 -31.35 12.06
C ALA A 185 10.43 -31.68 10.63
N ALA A 186 9.62 -32.39 9.86
CA ALA A 186 9.99 -32.76 8.48
C ALA A 186 10.17 -31.53 7.57
N ASP A 187 9.37 -30.49 7.81
CA ASP A 187 9.31 -29.22 7.10
C ASP A 187 10.15 -28.10 7.75
N GLY A 188 10.79 -28.37 8.90
CA GLY A 188 11.64 -27.41 9.62
C GLY A 188 11.11 -27.07 11.01
N PHE A 189 11.12 -25.78 11.36
CA PHE A 189 10.69 -25.25 12.64
C PHE A 189 9.57 -24.23 12.45
N ARG A 190 8.36 -24.60 12.84
CA ARG A 190 7.22 -23.69 12.88
C ARG A 190 7.33 -22.78 14.09
N VAL A 191 7.63 -21.52 13.84
CA VAL A 191 7.79 -20.46 14.84
C VAL A 191 6.51 -19.65 14.91
N THR A 192 6.07 -19.34 16.13
CA THR A 192 5.03 -18.35 16.41
C THR A 192 5.52 -17.40 17.51
N LEU A 193 5.47 -16.10 17.23
CA LEU A 193 5.71 -15.01 18.17
C LEU A 193 4.37 -14.32 18.44
N ALA A 194 3.87 -14.41 19.67
CA ALA A 194 2.68 -13.69 20.12
C ALA A 194 3.06 -12.62 21.15
N VAL A 195 2.92 -11.35 20.79
CA VAL A 195 3.18 -10.20 21.67
C VAL A 195 1.85 -9.70 22.21
N THR A 196 1.77 -9.48 23.53
CA THR A 196 0.58 -8.98 24.22
C THR A 196 0.92 -7.77 25.07
N GLY A 197 0.06 -6.75 25.05
CA GLY A 197 0.33 -5.48 25.70
C GLY A 197 1.50 -4.74 25.05
N ALA A 198 1.61 -4.80 23.73
CA ALA A 198 2.75 -4.29 22.98
C ALA A 198 3.06 -2.81 23.24
N SER A 199 2.04 -2.00 23.52
CA SER A 199 2.18 -0.58 23.87
C SER A 199 2.46 -0.32 25.35
N LYS A 200 2.31 -1.33 26.22
CA LYS A 200 2.50 -1.21 27.67
C LYS A 200 3.99 -1.15 28.02
N ALA A 201 4.28 -0.57 29.19
CA ALA A 201 5.65 -0.42 29.69
C ALA A 201 6.42 -1.76 29.77
N ASP A 202 5.72 -2.85 30.08
CA ASP A 202 6.28 -4.21 30.10
C ASP A 202 5.37 -5.16 29.31
N PRO A 203 5.53 -5.26 27.98
CA PRO A 203 4.84 -6.26 27.17
C PRO A 203 5.36 -7.66 27.50
N SER A 204 4.57 -8.67 27.16
CA SER A 204 5.06 -10.06 27.14
C SER A 204 5.07 -10.61 25.72
N VAL A 205 6.09 -11.42 25.42
CA VAL A 205 6.14 -12.26 24.22
C VAL A 205 6.03 -13.72 24.61
N THR A 206 5.21 -14.46 23.88
CA THR A 206 5.17 -15.93 23.92
C THR A 206 5.75 -16.46 22.62
N VAL A 207 6.84 -17.20 22.73
CA VAL A 207 7.50 -17.88 21.61
C VAL A 207 7.07 -19.34 21.64
N THR A 208 6.54 -19.85 20.53
CA THR A 208 6.25 -21.27 20.33
C THR A 208 7.02 -21.79 19.13
N VAL A 209 7.77 -22.88 19.28
CA VAL A 209 8.49 -23.54 18.18
C VAL A 209 8.22 -25.03 18.19
N ASN A 210 7.52 -25.54 17.16
CA ASN A 210 7.06 -26.93 17.07
C ASN A 210 6.36 -27.42 18.37
N GLY A 211 5.55 -26.56 18.97
CA GLY A 211 4.80 -26.84 20.22
C GLY A 211 5.58 -26.62 21.52
N ALA A 212 6.90 -26.42 21.48
CA ALA A 212 7.67 -26.00 22.65
C ALA A 212 7.46 -24.49 22.87
N THR A 213 7.04 -24.09 24.07
CA THR A 213 6.63 -22.70 24.36
C THR A 213 7.40 -22.08 25.51
N ARG A 214 7.74 -20.79 25.39
CA ARG A 214 8.26 -19.96 26.49
C ARG A 214 7.72 -18.53 26.41
N THR A 215 7.29 -17.99 27.54
CA THR A 215 6.83 -16.59 27.68
C THR A 215 7.83 -15.75 28.46
N THR A 216 8.01 -14.49 28.08
CA THR A 216 8.99 -13.57 28.70
C THR A 216 8.49 -12.13 28.65
N GLY A 217 8.69 -11.40 29.75
CA GLY A 217 8.47 -9.95 29.80
C GLY A 217 9.59 -9.22 29.06
N LEU A 218 9.23 -8.16 28.32
CA LEU A 218 10.17 -7.42 27.49
C LEU A 218 10.73 -6.20 28.23
N GLY A 219 10.06 -5.69 29.25
CA GLY A 219 10.48 -4.56 30.08
C GLY A 219 10.43 -3.20 29.38
N THR A 220 10.09 -3.17 28.10
CA THR A 220 9.92 -1.95 27.33
C THR A 220 8.96 -2.23 26.16
N PRO A 221 8.18 -1.21 25.73
CA PRO A 221 7.20 -1.37 24.66
C PRO A 221 7.78 -1.81 23.31
N VAL A 222 7.01 -2.61 22.57
CA VAL A 222 7.30 -3.05 21.18
C VAL A 222 6.09 -2.79 20.27
N PRO A 223 5.61 -1.53 20.17
CA PRO A 223 4.52 -1.19 19.26
C PRO A 223 5.05 -1.16 17.82
N LYS A 224 4.26 -1.72 16.91
CA LYS A 224 4.42 -1.61 15.45
C LYS A 224 5.82 -1.84 14.86
N PRO A 225 6.52 -2.91 15.24
CA PRO A 225 7.82 -3.18 14.64
C PRO A 225 7.70 -3.57 13.17
N TYR A 226 8.73 -3.30 12.39
CA TYR A 226 8.99 -3.96 11.12
C TYR A 226 9.47 -5.39 11.37
N LEU A 227 8.93 -6.32 10.57
CA LEU A 227 9.32 -7.72 10.59
C LEU A 227 10.49 -7.97 9.63
N TYR A 228 11.49 -8.68 10.12
CA TYR A 228 12.64 -9.15 9.36
C TYR A 228 12.74 -10.67 9.46
N LEU A 229 12.96 -11.30 8.32
CA LEU A 229 13.35 -12.70 8.22
C LEU A 229 14.79 -12.75 7.72
N GLY A 230 15.65 -13.47 8.43
CA GLY A 230 17.06 -13.52 8.04
C GLY A 230 17.72 -14.82 8.42
N ALA A 231 18.93 -15.00 7.97
CA ALA A 231 19.71 -16.19 8.26
C ALA A 231 21.20 -15.87 8.41
N TYR A 232 21.88 -16.77 9.12
CA TYR A 232 23.32 -16.91 9.09
C TYR A 232 23.65 -18.31 8.58
N VAL A 233 24.32 -18.35 7.43
CA VAL A 233 24.90 -19.57 6.87
C VAL A 233 26.43 -19.47 6.92
N SER A 234 27.07 -20.50 7.46
CA SER A 234 28.53 -20.53 7.68
C SER A 234 29.33 -20.82 6.42
N ASN A 235 28.72 -21.37 5.35
CA ASN A 235 29.36 -21.52 4.04
C ASN A 235 28.43 -21.24 2.86
N ASP A 236 29.03 -21.14 1.68
CA ASP A 236 28.39 -20.76 0.41
C ASP A 236 27.58 -21.88 -0.27
N LYS A 237 27.58 -23.09 0.30
CA LYS A 237 26.81 -24.25 -0.21
C LYS A 237 25.56 -24.54 0.63
N GLN A 238 25.33 -23.74 1.66
CA GLN A 238 24.21 -23.87 2.58
C GLN A 238 23.14 -22.84 2.22
N VAL A 239 21.89 -23.23 2.46
CA VAL A 239 20.74 -22.36 2.28
C VAL A 239 19.89 -22.49 3.53
N SER A 240 19.44 -21.39 4.10
CA SER A 240 18.31 -21.41 5.03
C SER A 240 17.04 -21.05 4.29
N THR A 241 15.89 -21.55 4.73
CA THR A 241 14.60 -21.23 4.10
C THR A 241 13.57 -20.73 5.09
N ALA A 242 12.61 -19.95 4.60
CA ALA A 242 11.39 -19.58 5.29
C ALA A 242 10.17 -19.77 4.37
N ASP A 243 9.05 -20.21 4.93
CA ASP A 243 7.76 -20.37 4.26
C ASP A 243 6.58 -20.16 5.22
N ASP A 244 5.37 -20.12 4.67
CA ASP A 244 4.10 -19.95 5.39
C ASP A 244 4.09 -18.75 6.37
N LEU A 245 4.59 -17.60 5.92
CA LEU A 245 4.57 -16.39 6.74
C LEU A 245 3.11 -15.96 6.94
N THR A 246 2.69 -15.85 8.19
CA THR A 246 1.41 -15.27 8.58
C THR A 246 1.62 -14.13 9.57
N VAL A 247 0.90 -13.04 9.34
CA VAL A 247 0.93 -11.87 10.19
C VAL A 247 -0.50 -11.47 10.52
N SER A 248 -0.79 -11.40 11.82
CA SER A 248 -2.12 -11.06 12.31
C SER A 248 -2.60 -9.69 11.83
N ARG A 249 -1.76 -8.64 11.90
CA ARG A 249 -2.07 -7.29 11.43
C ARG A 249 -0.83 -6.53 10.95
N VAL A 250 -1.02 -5.67 9.95
CA VAL A 250 0.02 -4.75 9.44
C VAL A 250 -0.58 -3.39 9.12
N SER A 251 0.21 -2.34 9.27
CA SER A 251 -0.12 -0.99 8.78
C SER A 251 0.39 -0.81 7.37
N ARG A 252 -0.47 -0.40 6.42
CA ARG A 252 -0.04 -0.18 5.03
C ARG A 252 0.64 1.16 4.79
N PHE A 253 0.52 2.09 5.73
CA PHE A 253 1.25 3.34 5.73
C PHE A 253 1.90 3.55 7.09
N ALA A 254 3.16 3.99 7.07
CA ALA A 254 3.87 4.42 8.25
C ALA A 254 4.93 5.45 7.90
N ASP A 255 5.31 6.27 8.87
CA ASP A 255 6.41 7.22 8.79
C ASP A 255 7.06 7.32 10.17
N THR A 256 8.31 6.89 10.28
CA THR A 256 9.08 7.00 11.52
C THR A 256 9.73 8.36 11.67
N PHE A 257 9.69 9.22 10.65
CA PHE A 257 10.38 10.52 10.63
C PHE A 257 11.92 10.44 10.76
N ASP A 258 12.48 9.24 10.75
CA ASP A 258 13.93 8.99 10.72
C ASP A 258 14.55 9.45 9.39
N GLU A 259 15.88 9.57 9.34
CA GLU A 259 16.67 9.77 8.10
C GLU A 259 16.40 11.08 7.31
N ALA A 260 15.45 11.92 7.75
CA ALA A 260 15.20 13.20 7.12
C ALA A 260 16.36 14.18 7.37
N GLN A 261 16.61 15.08 6.44
CA GLN A 261 17.63 16.12 6.61
C GLN A 261 16.96 17.42 7.06
N ASP A 262 17.32 17.91 8.24
CA ASP A 262 16.79 19.18 8.73
C ASP A 262 17.53 20.36 8.07
N THR A 263 17.16 20.68 6.82
CA THR A 263 17.79 21.75 6.03
C THR A 263 16.76 22.60 5.28
N ASP A 264 17.05 23.89 5.14
CA ASP A 264 16.23 24.84 4.35
C ASP A 264 16.17 24.42 2.87
N PRO A 265 15.02 24.56 2.17
CA PRO A 265 13.73 25.08 2.64
C PRO A 265 12.76 24.04 3.20
N GLY A 266 13.11 22.75 3.11
CA GLY A 266 12.21 21.65 3.44
C GLY A 266 12.06 21.39 4.94
N TYR A 267 13.11 21.68 5.72
CA TYR A 267 13.29 21.30 7.13
C TYR A 267 12.87 19.84 7.37
N GLY A 268 13.34 18.94 6.51
CA GLY A 268 13.13 17.50 6.58
C GLY A 268 11.73 16.98 6.26
N LEU A 269 10.69 17.82 6.19
CA LEU A 269 9.29 17.35 6.20
C LEU A 269 8.99 16.33 5.09
N ASN A 270 9.43 16.63 3.86
CA ASN A 270 9.24 15.78 2.68
C ASN A 270 10.55 15.18 2.17
N ASP A 271 11.59 15.18 2.99
CA ASP A 271 12.90 14.66 2.61
C ASP A 271 12.93 13.14 2.83
N ALA A 272 13.56 12.43 1.89
CA ALA A 272 13.78 10.99 1.93
C ALA A 272 12.51 10.15 2.21
N LEU A 273 11.32 10.61 1.78
CA LEU A 273 10.04 9.91 2.03
C LEU A 273 10.07 8.44 1.61
N ALA A 274 10.73 8.11 0.48
CA ALA A 274 10.87 6.73 0.01
C ALA A 274 11.67 5.81 0.95
N LYS A 275 12.49 6.38 1.85
CA LYS A 275 13.20 5.62 2.90
C LYS A 275 12.39 5.53 4.19
N ARG A 276 11.60 6.56 4.48
CA ARG A 276 10.79 6.70 5.70
C ARG A 276 9.46 5.96 5.65
N GLN A 277 8.91 5.82 4.45
CA GLN A 277 7.58 5.28 4.21
C GLN A 277 7.64 3.97 3.41
N PRO A 278 6.63 3.08 3.56
CA PRO A 278 6.52 1.87 2.76
C PRO A 278 6.62 2.10 1.23
N PRO A 279 7.26 1.19 0.47
CA PRO A 279 7.38 1.28 -1.00
C PRO A 279 6.05 1.15 -1.74
N LEU A 280 4.99 0.68 -1.09
CA LEU A 280 3.64 0.62 -1.66
C LEU A 280 3.09 2.00 -2.05
N GLY A 281 3.69 3.07 -1.52
CA GLY A 281 3.69 4.39 -2.10
C GLY A 281 3.92 5.48 -1.06
N THR A 282 4.57 6.56 -1.50
CA THR A 282 4.92 7.69 -0.65
C THR A 282 3.84 8.76 -0.70
N SER A 283 3.54 9.35 0.45
CA SER A 283 2.68 10.52 0.58
C SER A 283 3.47 11.67 1.18
N SER A 284 3.36 12.83 0.56
CA SER A 284 3.91 14.07 1.09
C SER A 284 3.06 14.60 2.24
N TYR A 285 3.65 15.56 2.94
CA TYR A 285 2.97 16.38 3.94
C TYR A 285 2.91 17.83 3.48
N THR A 286 1.81 18.48 3.82
CA THR A 286 1.62 19.92 3.65
C THR A 286 1.56 20.59 5.02
N ARG A 287 2.36 21.64 5.22
CA ARG A 287 2.25 22.51 6.40
C ARG A 287 0.97 23.34 6.30
N VAL A 288 0.20 23.39 7.38
CA VAL A 288 -1.02 24.19 7.48
C VAL A 288 -1.00 25.01 8.78
N SER A 289 -1.81 26.05 8.84
CA SER A 289 -1.72 27.10 9.87
C SER A 289 -1.74 26.57 11.31
N GLY A 290 -2.55 25.56 11.61
CA GLY A 290 -2.81 25.11 12.98
C GLY A 290 -3.54 26.16 13.82
N ASP A 291 -4.09 27.22 13.21
CA ASP A 291 -4.84 28.29 13.87
C ASP A 291 -6.29 28.34 13.35
N TRP A 292 -7.24 28.73 14.19
CA TRP A 292 -8.65 28.87 13.79
C TRP A 292 -8.93 30.17 13.03
N GLN A 293 -8.02 31.15 13.12
CA GLN A 293 -8.19 32.48 12.50
C GLN A 293 -7.43 32.64 11.18
N SER A 294 -6.49 31.74 10.87
CA SER A 294 -5.64 31.82 9.69
C SER A 294 -5.63 30.50 8.93
N PHE A 295 -5.58 30.60 7.60
CA PHE A 295 -5.38 29.48 6.67
C PHE A 295 -4.02 29.58 5.98
N ASP A 296 -3.23 30.60 6.32
CA ASP A 296 -1.92 30.82 5.71
C ASP A 296 -0.95 29.71 6.12
N SER A 297 -0.17 29.22 5.17
CA SER A 297 0.88 28.25 5.44
C SER A 297 1.89 28.86 6.41
N PRO A 298 2.22 28.17 7.52
CA PRO A 298 3.21 28.67 8.46
C PRO A 298 4.61 28.63 7.82
N PRO A 299 5.55 29.46 8.31
CA PRO A 299 6.94 29.36 7.90
C PRO A 299 7.49 27.93 8.07
N PRO A 300 8.34 27.42 7.16
CA PRO A 300 8.80 26.02 7.20
C PRO A 300 9.43 25.59 8.52
N TYR A 301 10.17 26.48 9.17
CA TYR A 301 10.83 26.25 10.45
C TYR A 301 9.89 26.16 11.66
N TYR A 302 8.57 26.34 11.51
CA TYR A 302 7.61 26.07 12.59
C TYR A 302 7.34 24.59 12.79
N SER A 303 7.53 23.77 11.75
CA SER A 303 7.36 22.33 11.84
C SER A 303 8.47 21.62 11.08
N GLN A 304 9.35 20.92 11.77
CA GLN A 304 10.62 20.40 11.26
C GLN A 304 10.74 18.91 11.56
N VAL A 305 11.34 18.14 10.65
CA VAL A 305 11.66 16.73 10.90
C VAL A 305 13.15 16.60 11.16
N ASN A 306 13.50 15.82 12.18
CA ASN A 306 14.88 15.54 12.58
C ASN A 306 15.64 16.80 13.05
N HIS A 307 14.93 17.71 13.72
CA HIS A 307 15.55 18.87 14.38
C HIS A 307 16.68 18.40 15.32
N PRO A 308 17.83 19.10 15.42
CA PRO A 308 18.99 18.62 16.20
C PRO A 308 18.70 18.27 17.67
N ASP A 309 17.74 18.95 18.29
CA ASP A 309 17.28 18.65 19.65
C ASP A 309 16.30 17.46 19.75
N TYR A 310 15.69 17.07 18.63
CA TYR A 310 14.63 16.05 18.52
C TYR A 310 14.87 15.15 17.30
N PRO A 311 15.99 14.42 17.26
CA PRO A 311 16.35 13.59 16.12
C PRO A 311 15.30 12.50 15.89
N GLY A 312 15.03 12.19 14.62
CA GLY A 312 14.06 11.18 14.18
C GLY A 312 12.59 11.54 14.46
N LYS A 313 12.28 12.80 14.79
CA LYS A 313 10.91 13.21 15.13
C LYS A 313 10.43 14.36 14.25
N LEU A 314 9.13 14.38 13.99
CA LEU A 314 8.44 15.62 13.61
C LEU A 314 8.31 16.49 14.85
N SER A 315 8.70 17.75 14.74
CA SER A 315 8.67 18.73 15.83
C SER A 315 7.91 19.97 15.40
N PHE A 316 7.16 20.58 16.33
CA PHE A 316 6.41 21.81 16.15
C PHE A 316 6.93 22.83 17.15
N ALA A 317 7.46 23.96 16.68
CA ALA A 317 8.15 24.95 17.48
C ALA A 317 7.62 26.36 17.20
N LEU A 318 7.92 27.29 18.12
CA LEU A 318 7.68 28.73 18.04
C LEU A 318 6.21 29.18 18.12
N ARG A 319 5.32 28.57 17.33
CA ARG A 319 3.88 28.88 17.29
C ARG A 319 3.06 27.65 16.93
N ARG A 320 1.74 27.81 17.08
CA ARG A 320 0.75 26.87 16.56
C ARG A 320 1.02 26.58 15.09
N SER A 321 1.00 25.30 14.76
CA SER A 321 1.14 24.80 13.41
C SER A 321 0.64 23.37 13.35
N ALA A 322 0.30 22.93 12.15
CA ALA A 322 -0.02 21.54 11.88
C ALA A 322 0.59 21.10 10.55
N VAL A 323 0.70 19.79 10.37
CA VAL A 323 1.02 19.16 9.09
C VAL A 323 -0.11 18.22 8.71
N ARG A 324 -0.50 18.26 7.44
CA ARG A 324 -1.48 17.37 6.82
C ARG A 324 -0.76 16.28 6.05
N LEU A 325 -1.16 15.03 6.22
CA LEU A 325 -0.81 13.95 5.28
C LEU A 325 -1.63 14.12 3.99
N ASP A 326 -0.98 14.21 2.83
CA ASP A 326 -1.65 14.55 1.57
C ASP A 326 -2.48 13.41 0.98
N ALA A 327 -2.21 12.16 1.38
CA ALA A 327 -3.08 11.03 1.12
C ALA A 327 -4.14 10.94 2.22
N PRO A 328 -5.45 10.94 1.89
CA PRO A 328 -6.49 10.74 2.89
C PRO A 328 -6.42 9.33 3.45
N VAL A 329 -6.80 9.17 4.72
CA VAL A 329 -7.02 7.87 5.35
C VAL A 329 -8.18 7.18 4.66
N ALA A 330 -8.08 5.87 4.47
CA ALA A 330 -9.13 5.08 3.84
C ALA A 330 -9.54 3.89 4.71
N PRO A 331 -10.85 3.61 4.88
CA PRO A 331 -11.31 2.40 5.52
C PRO A 331 -10.94 1.16 4.70
N GLY A 332 -10.79 0.02 5.38
CA GLY A 332 -10.73 -1.29 4.76
C GLY A 332 -12.11 -1.85 4.42
N LYS A 333 -12.16 -3.10 3.92
CA LYS A 333 -13.40 -3.87 3.61
C LYS A 333 -14.44 -3.90 4.73
N ASP A 334 -13.98 -3.89 5.97
CA ASP A 334 -14.81 -3.91 7.17
C ASP A 334 -15.33 -2.53 7.56
N ASP A 335 -15.14 -1.54 6.69
CA ASP A 335 -15.50 -0.14 6.92
C ASP A 335 -14.81 0.40 8.19
N ALA A 336 -13.55 0.03 8.40
CA ALA A 336 -12.76 0.39 9.57
C ALA A 336 -11.35 0.85 9.21
N PHE A 337 -10.75 1.70 10.04
CA PHE A 337 -9.34 2.10 9.93
C PHE A 337 -8.73 2.40 11.30
N THR A 338 -7.41 2.33 11.38
CA THR A 338 -6.63 2.75 12.55
C THR A 338 -5.67 3.87 12.17
N VAL A 339 -5.53 4.86 13.05
CA VAL A 339 -4.46 5.87 13.04
C VAL A 339 -3.76 5.77 14.38
N SER A 340 -2.44 5.70 14.39
CA SER A 340 -1.70 5.72 15.64
C SER A 340 -0.38 6.47 15.50
N VAL A 341 -0.01 7.19 16.55
CA VAL A 341 1.13 8.10 16.58
C VAL A 341 1.57 8.30 18.04
N THR A 342 2.86 8.46 18.27
CA THR A 342 3.43 8.87 19.55
C THR A 342 3.54 10.39 19.55
N VAL A 343 2.87 11.07 20.49
CA VAL A 343 2.93 12.53 20.64
C VAL A 343 3.51 12.92 21.99
N ASP A 344 4.28 14.01 22.01
CA ASP A 344 4.81 14.59 23.24
C ASP A 344 4.63 16.11 23.20
N PRO A 345 3.65 16.66 23.94
CA PRO A 345 3.36 18.10 23.92
C PRO A 345 4.53 18.98 24.38
N ASP A 346 5.42 18.44 25.22
CA ASP A 346 6.52 19.18 25.83
C ASP A 346 7.61 18.22 26.38
N PRO A 347 8.47 17.65 25.50
CA PRO A 347 9.46 16.64 25.87
C PRO A 347 10.50 17.14 26.86
N LYS A 348 10.79 18.45 26.87
CA LYS A 348 11.77 19.09 27.77
C LYS A 348 11.11 19.77 28.97
N LEU A 349 9.79 19.63 29.15
CA LEU A 349 9.03 20.16 30.30
C LEU A 349 9.14 21.70 30.48
N ARG A 350 9.19 22.46 29.38
CA ARG A 350 9.39 23.91 29.33
C ARG A 350 8.10 24.74 29.15
N GLY A 351 6.96 24.11 28.88
CA GLY A 351 5.67 24.75 28.60
C GLY A 351 4.80 24.95 29.84
N THR A 352 3.50 25.08 29.61
CA THR A 352 2.40 25.20 30.57
C THR A 352 1.49 23.96 30.53
N GLU A 353 0.54 23.84 31.45
CA GLU A 353 -0.41 22.71 31.45
C GLU A 353 -1.43 22.77 30.31
N GLY A 354 -1.69 23.96 29.75
CA GLY A 354 -2.64 24.16 28.65
C GLY A 354 -2.09 23.82 27.27
N ASP A 355 -0.82 23.43 27.18
CA ASP A 355 -0.17 23.04 25.95
C ASP A 355 -0.52 21.60 25.55
N TRP A 356 -0.73 21.37 24.26
CA TRP A 356 -1.18 20.09 23.73
C TRP A 356 -0.64 19.78 22.34
N SER A 357 -0.53 18.48 22.07
CA SER A 357 -0.41 17.93 20.71
C SER A 357 -1.78 17.43 20.24
N SER A 358 -2.02 17.37 18.94
CA SER A 358 -3.28 16.90 18.38
C SER A 358 -3.14 15.90 17.25
N VAL A 359 -4.13 15.02 17.18
CA VAL A 359 -4.41 14.14 16.03
C VAL A 359 -5.80 14.50 15.53
N MET A 360 -5.91 14.85 14.26
CA MET A 360 -7.15 15.37 13.68
C MET A 360 -7.48 14.70 12.34
N LEU A 361 -8.76 14.45 12.12
CA LEU A 361 -9.33 13.91 10.90
C LEU A 361 -10.38 14.91 10.36
N SER A 362 -10.12 15.49 9.19
CA SER A 362 -11.06 16.38 8.49
C SER A 362 -11.42 15.84 7.12
N GLN A 363 -12.65 16.06 6.67
CA GLN A 363 -13.03 15.80 5.27
C GLN A 363 -12.56 16.91 4.33
N ASN A 364 -12.24 18.08 4.87
CA ASN A 364 -11.77 19.21 4.09
C ASN A 364 -10.24 19.15 3.99
N ARG A 365 -9.72 18.90 2.77
CA ARG A 365 -8.28 18.95 2.49
C ARG A 365 -7.68 20.31 2.89
N ASP A 366 -8.42 21.39 2.73
CA ASP A 366 -7.96 22.76 2.94
C ASP A 366 -8.28 23.28 4.35
N SER A 367 -8.54 22.38 5.29
CA SER A 367 -8.66 22.74 6.71
C SER A 367 -7.41 23.45 7.21
N SER A 368 -7.55 24.44 8.09
CA SER A 368 -6.40 25.05 8.74
C SER A 368 -5.67 24.10 9.69
N GLY A 369 -6.23 22.92 9.99
CA GLY A 369 -5.62 21.94 10.87
C GLY A 369 -5.81 22.24 12.36
N TYR A 370 -6.72 23.15 12.72
CA TYR A 370 -7.07 23.41 14.12
C TYR A 370 -8.13 22.43 14.63
N VAL A 371 -7.83 21.79 15.76
CA VAL A 371 -8.53 20.59 16.27
C VAL A 371 -10.01 20.80 16.62
N THR A 372 -10.46 22.03 16.81
CA THR A 372 -11.85 22.37 17.13
C THR A 372 -12.56 23.17 16.03
N ASN A 373 -12.07 23.16 14.79
CA ASN A 373 -12.84 23.74 13.69
C ASN A 373 -14.12 22.93 13.39
N GLY A 374 -15.09 23.58 12.74
CA GLY A 374 -16.39 22.97 12.40
C GLY A 374 -16.31 21.83 11.37
N ASP A 375 -15.31 21.86 10.48
CA ASP A 375 -15.04 20.84 9.47
C ASP A 375 -14.37 19.58 10.03
N VAL A 376 -13.82 19.64 11.24
CA VAL A 376 -13.19 18.53 11.94
C VAL A 376 -14.24 17.46 12.24
N ARG A 377 -14.07 16.25 11.69
CA ARG A 377 -14.93 15.11 12.02
C ARG A 377 -14.50 14.42 13.30
N LEU A 378 -13.20 14.39 13.55
CA LEU A 378 -12.63 13.86 14.77
C LEU A 378 -11.37 14.66 15.11
N GLY A 379 -11.36 15.35 16.24
CA GLY A 379 -10.19 16.02 16.78
C GLY A 379 -9.83 15.40 18.12
N LEU A 380 -8.56 15.12 18.36
CA LEU A 380 -8.05 14.65 19.64
C LEU A 380 -6.95 15.59 20.11
N THR A 381 -7.02 16.06 21.35
CA THR A 381 -5.89 16.72 22.01
C THR A 381 -5.31 15.83 23.10
N VAL A 382 -3.99 15.86 23.24
CA VAL A 382 -3.25 15.27 24.36
C VAL A 382 -2.50 16.41 25.02
N ALA A 383 -2.92 16.79 26.23
CA ALA A 383 -2.28 17.84 27.01
C ALA A 383 -1.06 17.31 27.77
N ARG A 384 -0.15 18.21 28.14
CA ARG A 384 1.07 17.88 28.90
C ARG A 384 0.79 17.14 30.20
N ASN A 385 -0.31 17.47 30.88
CA ASN A 385 -0.73 16.84 32.14
C ASN A 385 -1.35 15.44 31.95
N GLY A 386 -1.41 14.93 30.71
CA GLY A 386 -2.00 13.63 30.38
C GLY A 386 -3.52 13.64 30.23
N GLU A 387 -4.17 14.81 30.22
CA GLU A 387 -5.58 14.93 29.84
C GLU A 387 -5.74 14.80 28.32
N VAL A 388 -6.64 13.91 27.94
CA VAL A 388 -6.96 13.60 26.55
C VAL A 388 -8.43 13.93 26.30
N GLN A 389 -8.69 14.72 25.28
CA GLN A 389 -10.05 15.19 24.95
C GLN A 389 -10.36 14.93 23.48
N LEU A 390 -11.57 14.42 23.24
CA LEU A 390 -12.10 14.15 21.90
C LEU A 390 -13.11 15.23 21.50
N PHE A 391 -13.04 15.67 20.26
CA PHE A 391 -13.85 16.73 19.66
C PHE A 391 -14.48 16.27 18.34
N ARG A 392 -15.64 16.86 18.02
CA ARG A 392 -16.33 16.74 16.73
C ARG A 392 -16.98 18.07 16.39
N SER A 393 -16.69 18.61 15.21
CA SER A 393 -17.20 19.89 14.74
C SER A 393 -17.12 20.98 15.81
N GLY A 394 -15.94 21.11 16.42
CA GLY A 394 -15.63 22.05 17.50
C GLY A 394 -16.19 21.77 18.88
N ASN A 395 -16.97 20.71 19.05
CA ASN A 395 -17.59 20.39 20.33
C ASN A 395 -16.89 19.20 21.00
N ALA A 396 -16.63 19.34 22.30
CA ALA A 396 -16.15 18.24 23.14
C ALA A 396 -17.17 17.09 23.14
N LEU A 397 -16.74 15.87 22.80
CA LEU A 397 -17.56 14.67 22.86
C LEU A 397 -17.57 14.02 24.24
N TRP A 398 -16.52 14.24 25.04
CA TRP A 398 -16.45 13.71 26.40
C TRP A 398 -16.76 14.81 27.41
N SER A 399 -17.70 14.55 28.31
CA SER A 399 -17.99 15.42 29.45
C SER A 399 -16.85 15.46 30.47
N SER A 400 -15.96 14.48 30.44
CA SER A 400 -14.76 14.42 31.28
C SER A 400 -13.60 13.86 30.47
N PRO A 401 -12.43 14.51 30.43
CA PRO A 401 -11.27 14.01 29.70
C PRO A 401 -10.86 12.61 30.13
N LEU A 402 -10.27 11.86 29.19
CA LEU A 402 -9.56 10.63 29.53
C LEU A 402 -8.22 11.04 30.17
N LYS A 403 -7.84 10.43 31.30
CA LYS A 403 -6.55 10.70 31.97
C LYS A 403 -5.60 9.53 31.78
N THR A 404 -4.35 9.84 31.45
CA THR A 404 -3.29 8.85 31.29
C THR A 404 -1.96 9.39 31.79
N THR A 405 -0.98 8.51 31.99
CA THR A 405 0.35 8.87 32.47
C THR A 405 1.31 8.93 31.29
N ARG A 406 2.17 9.96 31.24
CA ARG A 406 3.23 10.09 30.23
C ARG A 406 4.21 8.92 30.35
N ALA A 407 4.47 8.22 29.25
CA ALA A 407 5.52 7.22 29.14
C ALA A 407 6.89 7.89 28.91
N ALA A 408 7.97 7.11 28.90
CA ALA A 408 9.32 7.65 28.70
C ALA A 408 9.48 8.40 27.36
N ASP A 409 8.74 8.00 26.34
CA ASP A 409 8.75 8.52 24.98
C ASP A 409 7.54 9.42 24.63
N GLY A 410 6.64 9.67 25.60
CA GLY A 410 5.47 10.53 25.43
C GLY A 410 4.13 9.79 25.61
N PHE A 411 3.17 10.10 24.74
CA PHE A 411 1.83 9.55 24.75
C PHE A 411 1.56 8.83 23.42
N ARG A 412 1.42 7.51 23.48
CA ARG A 412 1.07 6.70 22.32
C ARG A 412 -0.43 6.69 22.13
N VAL A 413 -0.88 7.35 21.07
CA VAL A 413 -2.28 7.49 20.71
C VAL A 413 -2.62 6.46 19.65
N THR A 414 -3.76 5.80 19.80
CA THR A 414 -4.41 5.00 18.76
C THR A 414 -5.87 5.41 18.65
N LEU A 415 -6.31 5.70 17.42
CA LEU A 415 -7.68 5.94 17.02
C LEU A 415 -8.12 4.76 16.15
N ALA A 416 -9.02 3.92 16.64
CA ALA A 416 -9.62 2.84 15.86
C ALA A 416 -11.08 3.20 15.53
N VAL A 417 -11.35 3.49 14.25
CA VAL A 417 -12.69 3.84 13.76
C VAL A 417 -13.32 2.61 13.11
N THR A 418 -14.58 2.31 13.46
CA THR A 418 -15.37 1.24 12.86
C THR A 418 -16.69 1.78 12.32
N GLY A 419 -17.15 1.24 11.19
CA GLY A 419 -18.32 1.75 10.49
C GLY A 419 -18.09 3.15 9.92
N ALA A 420 -16.88 3.45 9.42
CA ALA A 420 -16.44 4.76 8.98
C ALA A 420 -17.40 5.42 7.98
N SER A 421 -18.03 4.66 7.10
CA SER A 421 -18.98 5.15 6.10
C SER A 421 -20.43 5.11 6.56
N LYS A 422 -20.70 4.52 7.74
CA LYS A 422 -22.05 4.42 8.32
C LYS A 422 -22.47 5.74 8.97
N ALA A 423 -23.78 5.90 9.13
CA ALA A 423 -24.38 7.09 9.73
C ALA A 423 -23.88 7.35 11.17
N ASP A 424 -23.59 6.29 11.94
CA ASP A 424 -23.06 6.39 13.29
C ASP A 424 -21.82 5.49 13.45
N PRO A 425 -20.63 5.97 13.04
CA PRO A 425 -19.39 5.26 13.29
C PRO A 425 -19.06 5.28 14.78
N SER A 426 -18.20 4.37 15.22
CA SER A 426 -17.60 4.46 16.55
C SER A 426 -16.09 4.63 16.45
N VAL A 427 -15.51 5.39 17.39
CA VAL A 427 -14.06 5.48 17.59
C VAL A 427 -13.71 4.90 18.96
N THR A 428 -12.71 4.03 19.01
CA THR A 428 -11.99 3.69 20.23
C THR A 428 -10.68 4.48 20.26
N VAL A 429 -10.54 5.34 21.27
CA VAL A 429 -9.31 6.07 21.54
C VAL A 429 -8.54 5.34 22.64
N THR A 430 -7.29 4.98 22.36
CA THR A 430 -6.38 4.36 23.34
C THR A 430 -5.16 5.26 23.50
N VAL A 431 -4.82 5.62 24.75
CA VAL A 431 -3.60 6.37 25.05
C VAL A 431 -2.82 5.70 26.18
N ASN A 432 -1.60 5.23 25.86
CA ASN A 432 -0.75 4.45 26.78
C ASN A 432 -1.51 3.29 27.46
N GLY A 433 -2.33 2.57 26.68
CA GLY A 433 -3.11 1.41 27.14
C GLY A 433 -4.43 1.75 27.85
N VAL A 434 -4.74 3.02 28.11
CA VAL A 434 -6.05 3.44 28.63
C VAL A 434 -6.98 3.74 27.46
N SER A 435 -8.14 3.09 27.40
CA SER A 435 -9.05 3.14 26.26
C SER A 435 -10.43 3.70 26.59
N ARG A 436 -11.05 4.40 25.63
CA ARG A 436 -12.46 4.81 25.66
C ARG A 436 -13.07 4.76 24.27
N THR A 437 -14.24 4.14 24.16
CA THR A 437 -15.04 4.08 22.92
C THR A 437 -16.15 5.12 22.92
N THR A 438 -16.45 5.72 21.76
CA THR A 438 -17.44 6.78 21.61
C THR A 438 -18.08 6.74 20.22
N GLY A 439 -19.40 6.91 20.15
CA GLY A 439 -20.13 7.08 18.89
C GLY A 439 -19.88 8.46 18.28
N LEU A 440 -19.67 8.51 16.97
CA LEU A 440 -19.35 9.73 16.22
C LEU A 440 -20.56 10.37 15.57
N GLY A 441 -21.69 9.67 15.40
CA GLY A 441 -22.95 10.20 14.87
C GLY A 441 -22.89 10.82 13.47
N THR A 442 -21.76 10.73 12.76
CA THR A 442 -21.56 11.26 11.41
C THR A 442 -20.45 10.47 10.72
N PRO A 443 -20.61 10.10 9.44
CA PRO A 443 -19.61 9.37 8.69
C PRO A 443 -18.24 10.08 8.63
N VAL A 444 -17.18 9.26 8.63
CA VAL A 444 -15.77 9.65 8.42
C VAL A 444 -15.10 8.78 7.33
N PRO A 445 -15.63 8.73 6.10
CA PRO A 445 -15.23 7.73 5.10
C PRO A 445 -13.84 7.93 4.47
N LYS A 446 -13.36 9.17 4.29
CA LYS A 446 -12.03 9.44 3.69
C LYS A 446 -11.39 10.71 4.26
N PRO A 447 -11.10 10.77 5.57
CA PRO A 447 -10.58 12.00 6.15
C PRO A 447 -9.10 12.20 5.80
N TYR A 448 -8.67 13.44 5.68
CA TYR A 448 -7.27 13.85 5.76
C TYR A 448 -6.82 13.85 7.21
N LEU A 449 -5.62 13.30 7.44
CA LEU A 449 -4.98 13.27 8.75
C LEU A 449 -4.12 14.52 8.95
N TYR A 450 -4.27 15.13 10.12
CA TYR A 450 -3.47 16.26 10.58
C TYR A 450 -2.81 15.90 11.91
N LEU A 451 -1.51 16.22 12.00
CA LEU A 451 -0.76 16.24 13.24
C LEU A 451 -0.48 17.70 13.57
N GLY A 452 -0.81 18.14 14.77
CA GLY A 452 -0.69 19.55 15.14
C GLY A 452 -0.25 19.75 16.57
N ALA A 453 0.06 21.00 16.89
CA ALA A 453 0.44 21.39 18.24
C ALA A 453 -0.06 22.79 18.57
N TYR A 454 -0.45 22.95 19.84
CA TYR A 454 -0.60 24.25 20.47
C TYR A 454 0.66 24.54 21.29
N VAL A 455 1.41 25.53 20.81
CA VAL A 455 2.65 25.99 21.43
C VAL A 455 2.41 27.40 21.96
N SER A 456 2.44 27.56 23.28
CA SER A 456 2.14 28.83 23.95
C SER A 456 3.30 29.83 23.95
N ASN A 457 4.53 29.37 23.74
CA ASN A 457 5.74 30.21 23.75
C ASN A 457 6.87 29.64 22.88
N ASP A 458 7.87 30.46 22.59
CA ASP A 458 8.97 30.15 21.67
C ASP A 458 10.01 29.14 22.20
N LYS A 459 9.95 28.75 23.48
CA LYS A 459 10.85 27.77 24.10
C LYS A 459 10.28 26.36 24.16
N GLN A 460 9.01 26.22 23.81
CA GLN A 460 8.29 24.96 23.82
C GLN A 460 8.33 24.32 22.44
N VAL A 461 8.46 23.00 22.43
CA VAL A 461 8.36 22.19 21.23
C VAL A 461 7.43 21.03 21.53
N SER A 462 6.55 20.70 20.62
CA SER A 462 5.80 19.44 20.65
C SER A 462 6.37 18.50 19.60
N THR A 463 6.38 17.19 19.86
CA THR A 463 6.86 16.21 18.88
C THR A 463 5.80 15.18 18.52
N ALA A 464 5.89 14.64 17.32
CA ALA A 464 5.17 13.48 16.84
C ALA A 464 6.15 12.48 16.21
N ASP A 465 5.87 11.20 16.38
CA ASP A 465 6.75 10.09 16.02
C ASP A 465 5.91 8.80 15.79
N ASP A 466 6.48 7.80 15.12
CA ASP A 466 5.85 6.49 14.85
C ASP A 466 4.44 6.57 14.24
N LEU A 467 4.23 7.47 13.28
CA LEU A 467 2.95 7.57 12.59
C LEU A 467 2.70 6.26 11.84
N ALA A 468 1.56 5.63 12.09
CA ALA A 468 1.07 4.51 11.30
C ALA A 468 -0.43 4.66 11.04
N VAL A 469 -0.83 4.31 9.83
CA VAL A 469 -2.22 4.31 9.40
C VAL A 469 -2.49 2.97 8.74
N SER A 470 -3.57 2.30 9.13
CA SER A 470 -3.93 0.99 8.56
C SER A 470 -3.97 1.02 7.04
N ARG A 471 -4.45 2.14 6.48
CA ARG A 471 -4.52 2.39 5.03
C ARG A 471 -4.69 3.87 4.72
N VAL A 472 -4.00 4.33 3.68
CA VAL A 472 -4.24 5.63 3.03
C VAL A 472 -4.59 5.42 1.56
N ASP A 473 -5.37 6.31 0.97
CA ASP A 473 -5.66 6.33 -0.46
C ASP A 473 -4.59 7.18 -1.15
N LEU A 474 -3.48 6.55 -1.57
CA LEU A 474 -2.34 7.24 -2.20
C LEU A 474 -2.71 7.92 -3.52
N TYR A 475 -3.74 7.41 -4.18
CA TYR A 475 -4.25 7.89 -5.46
C TYR A 475 -5.76 8.11 -5.36
N PRO A 476 -6.21 9.11 -4.59
CA PRO A 476 -7.62 9.27 -4.24
C PRO A 476 -8.51 9.50 -5.46
N ASN A 477 -7.93 10.06 -6.53
CA ASN A 477 -8.62 10.35 -7.79
C ASN A 477 -8.61 9.17 -8.76
N LEU A 478 -7.67 8.21 -8.66
CA LEU A 478 -7.63 7.06 -9.57
C LEU A 478 -8.77 6.08 -9.23
N GLU A 479 -9.73 5.97 -10.13
CA GLU A 479 -10.81 4.98 -10.07
C GLU A 479 -10.41 3.69 -10.81
N TYR A 480 -9.54 3.81 -11.82
CA TYR A 480 -9.18 2.72 -12.72
C TYR A 480 -7.66 2.54 -12.85
N PHE A 481 -7.24 1.28 -12.82
CA PHE A 481 -5.89 0.85 -13.16
C PHE A 481 -6.00 -0.29 -14.15
N GLY A 482 -5.26 -0.18 -15.24
CA GLY A 482 -5.51 -1.00 -16.41
C GLY A 482 -4.34 -1.20 -17.32
N TYR A 483 -4.62 -1.92 -18.41
CA TYR A 483 -3.68 -2.18 -19.48
C TYR A 483 -4.29 -1.93 -20.85
N PHE A 484 -3.51 -1.32 -21.73
CA PHE A 484 -3.80 -1.24 -23.15
C PHE A 484 -3.56 -2.61 -23.79
N ALA A 485 -4.31 -2.91 -24.86
CA ALA A 485 -4.14 -4.13 -25.64
C ALA A 485 -4.26 -5.45 -24.88
N THR A 486 -4.95 -5.51 -23.73
CA THR A 486 -5.02 -6.73 -22.90
C THR A 486 -5.60 -7.93 -23.67
N ASP A 487 -6.55 -7.69 -24.57
CA ASP A 487 -6.96 -8.70 -25.55
C ASP A 487 -6.93 -8.10 -26.96
N ALA A 488 -5.99 -8.60 -27.75
CA ALA A 488 -5.78 -8.25 -29.15
C ALA A 488 -5.25 -9.47 -29.92
N LEU A 489 -5.90 -10.63 -29.78
CA LEU A 489 -5.42 -11.95 -30.25
C LEU A 489 -4.98 -12.02 -31.73
N THR A 490 -5.48 -11.16 -32.64
CA THR A 490 -4.99 -11.16 -34.02
C THR A 490 -3.54 -10.68 -34.13
N LYS A 491 -3.07 -9.91 -33.15
CA LYS A 491 -1.74 -9.29 -33.14
C LYS A 491 -0.86 -9.69 -31.95
N TRP A 492 -1.43 -9.85 -30.75
CA TRP A 492 -0.63 -9.98 -29.51
C TRP A 492 -1.05 -11.10 -28.55
N GLY A 493 -2.32 -11.49 -28.48
CA GLY A 493 -2.75 -12.48 -27.50
C GLY A 493 -3.97 -12.07 -26.68
N ASN A 494 -4.37 -12.94 -25.75
CA ASN A 494 -5.29 -12.63 -24.67
C ASN A 494 -4.53 -12.74 -23.35
N HIS A 495 -4.28 -11.59 -22.73
CA HIS A 495 -3.53 -11.41 -21.50
C HIS A 495 -4.43 -11.01 -20.32
N LEU A 496 -5.77 -11.11 -20.46
CA LEU A 496 -6.69 -10.87 -19.35
C LEU A 496 -6.35 -11.71 -18.11
N PRO A 497 -6.05 -13.03 -18.23
CA PRO A 497 -5.71 -13.84 -17.05
C PRO A 497 -4.46 -13.36 -16.29
N GLU A 498 -3.55 -12.64 -16.97
CA GLU A 498 -2.27 -12.20 -16.40
C GLU A 498 -2.43 -10.98 -15.48
N VAL A 499 -3.41 -10.11 -15.76
CA VAL A 499 -3.54 -8.80 -15.08
C VAL A 499 -4.84 -8.63 -14.28
N THR A 500 -5.84 -9.48 -14.49
CA THR A 500 -7.16 -9.37 -13.81
C THR A 500 -7.10 -9.52 -12.28
N GLY A 501 -5.99 -10.03 -11.73
CA GLY A 501 -5.76 -10.08 -10.28
C GLY A 501 -5.55 -8.71 -9.61
N PHE A 502 -5.14 -7.70 -10.38
CA PHE A 502 -4.74 -6.38 -9.87
C PHE A 502 -5.07 -5.20 -10.81
N ALA A 503 -5.76 -5.43 -11.93
CA ALA A 503 -6.27 -4.39 -12.83
C ALA A 503 -7.80 -4.48 -12.96
N ASN A 504 -8.47 -3.33 -13.13
CA ASN A 504 -9.93 -3.20 -13.26
C ASN A 504 -10.36 -2.44 -14.52
N LEU A 505 -9.44 -2.12 -15.42
CA LEU A 505 -9.70 -1.56 -16.75
C LEU A 505 -8.85 -2.28 -17.81
N HIS A 506 -9.48 -2.92 -18.78
CA HIS A 506 -8.78 -3.71 -19.79
C HIS A 506 -9.20 -3.26 -21.17
N TRP A 507 -8.27 -2.74 -21.95
CA TRP A 507 -8.54 -2.49 -23.35
C TRP A 507 -8.66 -3.83 -24.09
N VAL A 508 -9.77 -4.00 -24.81
CA VAL A 508 -10.06 -5.24 -25.54
C VAL A 508 -10.57 -4.93 -26.95
N SER A 509 -10.04 -5.65 -27.95
CA SER A 509 -10.51 -5.61 -29.33
C SER A 509 -11.01 -6.98 -29.75
N VAL A 510 -12.32 -7.12 -29.94
CA VAL A 510 -12.97 -8.38 -30.38
C VAL A 510 -13.35 -8.34 -31.86
N SER A 511 -13.02 -7.26 -32.54
CA SER A 511 -13.28 -7.06 -33.96
C SER A 511 -12.22 -7.76 -34.80
N PRO A 512 -12.60 -8.37 -35.94
CA PRO A 512 -11.62 -8.86 -36.90
C PRO A 512 -10.91 -7.69 -37.60
N ASP A 513 -9.60 -7.86 -37.85
CA ASP A 513 -8.85 -6.99 -38.76
C ASP A 513 -9.45 -7.10 -40.17
N TRP A 514 -9.73 -5.95 -40.80
CA TRP A 514 -10.42 -5.86 -42.10
C TRP A 514 -9.74 -6.68 -43.21
N ASP A 515 -8.41 -6.78 -43.17
CA ASP A 515 -7.59 -7.32 -44.26
C ASP A 515 -7.12 -8.77 -44.03
N THR A 516 -7.63 -9.47 -43.00
CA THR A 516 -7.21 -10.85 -42.69
C THR A 516 -8.29 -11.85 -43.11
N PRO A 517 -8.14 -12.56 -44.26
CA PRO A 517 -9.10 -13.58 -44.68
C PRO A 517 -9.29 -14.66 -43.61
N GLY A 518 -10.55 -14.92 -43.24
CA GLY A 518 -10.91 -15.95 -42.24
C GLY A 518 -10.93 -15.47 -40.79
N SER A 519 -10.65 -14.20 -40.51
CA SER A 519 -10.85 -13.62 -39.17
C SER A 519 -12.35 -13.50 -38.85
N SER A 520 -12.73 -13.76 -37.60
CA SER A 520 -14.11 -13.67 -37.12
C SER A 520 -14.17 -12.86 -35.84
N TYR A 521 -15.35 -12.31 -35.53
CA TYR A 521 -15.56 -11.62 -34.26
C TYR A 521 -15.35 -12.56 -33.07
N ARG A 522 -14.66 -12.08 -32.05
CA ARG A 522 -14.29 -12.84 -30.84
C ARG A 522 -15.10 -12.41 -29.62
N ILE A 523 -16.39 -12.18 -29.84
CA ILE A 523 -17.28 -11.57 -28.82
C ILE A 523 -17.30 -12.38 -27.52
N ALA A 524 -17.12 -13.71 -27.60
CA ALA A 524 -17.08 -14.60 -26.45
C ALA A 524 -15.92 -14.29 -25.47
N ASP A 525 -14.85 -13.64 -25.91
CA ASP A 525 -13.70 -13.31 -25.06
C ASP A 525 -14.05 -12.27 -24.00
N LEU A 526 -15.11 -11.47 -24.22
CA LEU A 526 -15.68 -10.57 -23.21
C LEU A 526 -16.16 -11.31 -21.95
N ALA A 527 -16.41 -12.62 -22.02
CA ALA A 527 -16.74 -13.43 -20.86
C ALA A 527 -15.61 -13.46 -19.80
N GLY A 528 -14.36 -13.31 -20.24
CA GLY A 528 -13.18 -13.29 -19.37
C GLY A 528 -13.00 -12.00 -18.58
N CYS A 529 -13.68 -10.92 -18.96
CA CYS A 529 -13.65 -9.65 -18.26
C CYS A 529 -14.34 -9.76 -16.89
N PRO A 530 -13.75 -9.21 -15.82
CA PRO A 530 -14.51 -8.86 -14.62
C PRO A 530 -15.75 -7.97 -14.93
N PRO A 531 -16.73 -7.89 -14.01
CA PRO A 531 -17.86 -6.98 -14.19
C PRO A 531 -17.39 -5.54 -14.42
N ARG A 532 -17.87 -4.90 -15.48
CA ARG A 532 -17.58 -3.50 -15.85
C ARG A 532 -16.10 -3.13 -15.95
N SER A 533 -15.25 -4.05 -16.40
CA SER A 533 -13.81 -3.79 -16.49
C SER A 533 -13.27 -3.61 -17.91
N CYS A 534 -14.02 -4.00 -18.95
CA CYS A 534 -13.50 -3.96 -20.31
C CYS A 534 -13.78 -2.63 -21.02
N ALA A 535 -12.73 -1.94 -21.45
CA ALA A 535 -12.75 -0.81 -22.37
C ALA A 535 -12.77 -1.37 -23.79
N LEU A 536 -13.96 -1.43 -24.38
CA LEU A 536 -14.19 -2.08 -25.66
C LEU A 536 -13.75 -1.16 -26.81
N TYR A 537 -12.70 -1.54 -27.54
CA TYR A 537 -12.28 -0.87 -28.77
C TYR A 537 -13.29 -1.08 -29.88
N VAL A 538 -13.73 0.02 -30.49
CA VAL A 538 -14.74 0.00 -31.56
C VAL A 538 -14.28 0.66 -32.86
N GLY A 539 -13.03 1.12 -32.95
CA GLY A 539 -12.51 1.82 -34.14
C GLY A 539 -12.71 1.07 -35.46
N GLU A 540 -12.50 -0.26 -35.46
CA GLU A 540 -12.67 -1.10 -36.65
C GLU A 540 -14.13 -1.20 -37.13
N GLU A 541 -15.12 -0.82 -36.33
CA GLU A 541 -16.52 -0.86 -36.75
C GLU A 541 -16.94 0.36 -37.56
N PHE A 542 -16.09 1.39 -37.59
CA PHE A 542 -16.33 2.67 -38.24
C PHE A 542 -15.32 2.97 -39.36
N PHE A 543 -14.09 2.48 -39.24
CA PHE A 543 -12.99 2.86 -40.11
C PHE A 543 -12.33 1.61 -40.74
N PRO A 544 -12.42 1.44 -42.07
CA PRO A 544 -11.73 0.35 -42.76
C PRO A 544 -10.20 0.49 -42.67
N ALA A 545 -9.52 -0.52 -42.13
CA ALA A 545 -8.07 -0.47 -41.87
C ALA A 545 -7.22 -0.15 -43.12
N GLU A 546 -7.62 -0.66 -44.29
CA GLU A 546 -6.99 -0.43 -45.60
C GLU A 546 -6.82 1.06 -45.95
N ASN A 547 -7.69 1.93 -45.41
CA ASN A 547 -7.69 3.37 -45.69
C ASN A 547 -6.98 4.19 -44.62
N CYS A 548 -6.74 3.63 -43.43
CA CYS A 548 -6.32 4.41 -42.26
C CYS A 548 -4.80 4.30 -42.01
N LYS A 549 -4.02 5.05 -42.80
CA LYS A 549 -2.56 5.17 -42.65
C LYS A 549 -2.20 6.41 -41.83
N TRP A 550 -1.08 6.35 -41.10
CA TRP A 550 -0.56 7.53 -40.41
C TRP A 550 -0.34 8.69 -41.38
N SER A 551 -0.86 9.87 -41.04
CA SER A 551 -0.90 11.07 -41.89
C SER A 551 -1.67 10.94 -43.21
N GLY A 552 -2.46 9.86 -43.41
CA GLY A 552 -3.33 9.65 -44.57
C GLY A 552 -4.82 9.85 -44.22
N PRO A 553 -5.72 10.00 -45.20
CA PRO A 553 -7.14 10.17 -44.94
C PRO A 553 -7.79 8.86 -44.45
N CYS A 554 -8.58 8.91 -43.37
CA CYS A 554 -9.29 7.75 -42.82
C CYS A 554 -10.81 8.05 -42.74
N PRO A 555 -11.55 7.91 -43.85
CA PRO A 555 -12.97 8.23 -43.89
C PRO A 555 -13.81 7.19 -43.13
N ILE A 556 -14.88 7.65 -42.49
CA ILE A 556 -15.86 6.80 -41.80
C ILE A 556 -16.75 6.03 -42.78
N ASP A 557 -17.14 4.80 -42.43
CA ASP A 557 -18.25 4.10 -43.09
C ASP A 557 -19.58 4.78 -42.75
N ALA A 558 -20.03 5.66 -43.64
CA ALA A 558 -21.28 6.40 -43.47
C ALA A 558 -22.54 5.50 -43.33
N SER A 559 -22.49 4.23 -43.75
CA SER A 559 -23.62 3.31 -43.60
C SER A 559 -23.81 2.82 -42.15
N LEU A 560 -22.73 2.85 -41.36
CA LEU A 560 -22.64 2.28 -40.01
C LEU A 560 -23.13 0.83 -39.93
N LYS A 561 -23.01 0.07 -41.04
CA LYS A 561 -23.59 -1.27 -41.12
C LYS A 561 -22.88 -2.24 -40.18
N ARG A 562 -21.55 -2.19 -40.11
CA ARG A 562 -20.75 -2.99 -39.17
C ARG A 562 -21.08 -2.64 -37.73
N TRP A 563 -21.08 -1.35 -37.39
CA TRP A 563 -21.46 -0.87 -36.06
C TRP A 563 -22.82 -1.42 -35.59
N LYS A 564 -23.86 -1.32 -36.41
CA LYS A 564 -25.21 -1.81 -36.04
C LYS A 564 -25.22 -3.32 -35.77
N ALA A 565 -24.51 -4.10 -36.58
CA ALA A 565 -24.40 -5.54 -36.36
C ALA A 565 -23.60 -5.84 -35.07
N PHE A 566 -22.51 -5.11 -34.84
CA PHE A 566 -21.65 -5.25 -33.67
C PHE A 566 -22.39 -5.00 -32.35
N VAL A 567 -23.24 -3.98 -32.29
CA VAL A 567 -24.04 -3.66 -31.10
C VAL A 567 -24.92 -4.84 -30.68
N GLU A 568 -25.59 -5.52 -31.61
CA GLU A 568 -26.42 -6.67 -31.25
C GLU A 568 -25.57 -7.88 -30.81
N MET A 569 -24.37 -8.04 -31.38
CA MET A 569 -23.45 -9.11 -30.99
C MET A 569 -22.93 -8.95 -29.55
N VAL A 570 -22.54 -7.73 -29.13
CA VAL A 570 -21.95 -7.49 -27.80
C VAL A 570 -22.96 -7.38 -26.66
N LYS A 571 -24.25 -7.20 -26.99
CA LYS A 571 -25.35 -7.04 -26.04
C LYS A 571 -25.42 -8.11 -24.92
N PRO A 572 -25.15 -9.40 -25.16
CA PRO A 572 -25.11 -10.41 -24.09
C PRO A 572 -24.01 -10.17 -23.05
N TYR A 573 -22.97 -9.41 -23.38
CA TYR A 573 -21.80 -9.15 -22.54
C TYR A 573 -21.80 -7.74 -21.94
N LYS A 574 -22.92 -7.02 -22.04
CA LYS A 574 -23.07 -5.63 -21.57
C LYS A 574 -22.62 -5.38 -20.13
N ASP A 575 -22.72 -6.36 -19.24
CA ASP A 575 -22.32 -6.21 -17.82
C ASP A 575 -20.80 -6.34 -17.62
N ARG A 576 -20.07 -6.75 -18.66
CA ARG A 576 -18.62 -6.87 -18.70
C ARG A 576 -17.95 -5.60 -19.22
N ILE A 577 -18.67 -4.82 -20.03
CA ILE A 577 -18.20 -3.58 -20.62
C ILE A 577 -18.21 -2.48 -19.56
N GLY A 578 -17.05 -1.88 -19.32
CA GLY A 578 -16.83 -0.76 -18.41
C GLY A 578 -16.77 0.59 -19.12
N ALA A 579 -16.30 0.61 -20.38
CA ALA A 579 -16.14 1.82 -21.19
C ALA A 579 -16.16 1.47 -22.69
N ILE A 580 -16.43 2.46 -23.54
CA ILE A 580 -16.28 2.34 -25.00
C ILE A 580 -15.08 3.16 -25.45
N TYR A 581 -14.08 2.49 -25.99
CA TYR A 581 -12.86 3.11 -26.50
C TYR A 581 -13.03 3.36 -27.99
N LEU A 582 -12.97 4.63 -28.40
CA LEU A 582 -13.10 5.04 -29.81
C LEU A 582 -11.87 4.61 -30.63
N LYS A 583 -11.63 5.21 -31.80
CA LYS A 583 -10.39 4.93 -32.53
C LYS A 583 -9.19 5.48 -31.75
N ASP A 584 -8.12 4.70 -31.70
CA ASP A 584 -6.85 5.11 -31.09
C ASP A 584 -6.16 6.18 -31.94
N GLU A 585 -5.65 7.23 -31.29
CA GLU A 585 -4.97 8.39 -31.91
C GLU A 585 -5.57 8.87 -33.24
N PRO A 586 -6.88 9.18 -33.31
CA PRO A 586 -7.60 9.26 -34.57
C PRO A 586 -7.08 10.35 -35.52
N GLN A 587 -6.60 11.47 -34.99
CA GLN A 587 -6.04 12.57 -35.78
C GLN A 587 -4.72 12.19 -36.47
N GLY A 588 -3.86 11.39 -35.82
CA GLY A 588 -2.65 10.83 -36.41
C GLY A 588 -2.96 9.93 -37.61
N TYR A 589 -4.12 9.28 -37.61
CA TYR A 589 -4.64 8.50 -38.74
C TYR A 589 -5.52 9.30 -39.71
N GLY A 590 -5.57 10.63 -39.60
CA GLY A 590 -6.33 11.51 -40.49
C GLY A 590 -7.85 11.33 -40.46
N VAL A 591 -8.38 10.88 -39.32
CA VAL A 591 -9.82 10.96 -39.02
C VAL A 591 -10.20 12.42 -38.78
N THR A 592 -11.27 12.89 -39.41
CA THR A 592 -11.72 14.27 -39.22
C THR A 592 -12.50 14.43 -37.91
N ASN A 593 -12.55 15.66 -37.38
CA ASN A 593 -13.38 15.96 -36.21
C ASN A 593 -14.87 15.64 -36.44
N ALA A 594 -15.37 15.78 -37.67
CA ALA A 594 -16.76 15.46 -38.02
C ALA A 594 -17.02 13.94 -38.00
N ASP A 595 -16.06 13.14 -38.47
CA ASP A 595 -16.15 11.68 -38.41
C ASP A 595 -16.08 11.19 -36.97
N LEU A 596 -15.19 11.77 -36.16
CA LEU A 596 -15.08 11.44 -34.74
C LEU A 596 -16.36 11.81 -33.97
N GLN A 597 -16.96 12.96 -34.27
CA GLN A 597 -18.26 13.37 -33.73
C GLN A 597 -19.35 12.37 -34.13
N THR A 598 -19.41 11.98 -35.40
CA THR A 598 -20.36 10.99 -35.91
C THR A 598 -20.23 9.65 -35.18
N MET A 599 -19.00 9.18 -34.98
CA MET A 599 -18.70 7.96 -34.23
C MET A 599 -19.20 8.06 -32.78
N ALA A 600 -18.85 9.13 -32.06
CA ALA A 600 -19.24 9.31 -30.67
C ALA A 600 -20.77 9.41 -30.49
N THR A 601 -21.45 10.15 -31.37
CA THR A 601 -22.93 10.24 -31.38
C THR A 601 -23.55 8.87 -31.65
N ALA A 602 -23.05 8.12 -32.65
CA ALA A 602 -23.55 6.78 -32.97
C ALA A 602 -23.39 5.79 -31.81
N VAL A 603 -22.28 5.88 -31.05
CA VAL A 603 -22.08 5.10 -29.82
C VAL A 603 -23.10 5.47 -28.75
N LYS A 604 -23.28 6.77 -28.50
CA LYS A 604 -24.22 7.25 -27.47
C LYS A 604 -25.66 6.84 -27.77
N GLU A 605 -26.06 6.89 -29.03
CA GLU A 605 -27.43 6.59 -29.47
C GLU A 605 -27.78 5.09 -29.43
N SER A 606 -26.80 4.21 -29.69
CA SER A 606 -27.04 2.75 -29.73
C SER A 606 -26.69 2.02 -28.43
N MET A 607 -25.72 2.52 -27.66
CA MET A 607 -25.23 1.88 -26.43
C MET A 607 -25.43 2.73 -25.17
N GLY A 608 -26.15 3.84 -25.25
CA GLY A 608 -26.43 4.70 -24.10
C GLY A 608 -27.50 4.17 -23.12
N PRO A 609 -27.74 4.90 -22.01
CA PRO A 609 -28.78 4.57 -21.03
C PRO A 609 -30.15 4.41 -21.69
N GLY A 610 -30.88 3.35 -21.32
CA GLY A 610 -32.21 3.06 -21.87
C GLY A 610 -32.20 2.29 -23.19
N LYS A 611 -31.03 1.94 -23.74
CA LYS A 611 -30.88 1.12 -24.97
C LYS A 611 -30.62 -0.35 -24.71
N GLY A 612 -30.86 -0.81 -23.47
CA GLY A 612 -30.52 -2.16 -23.01
C GLY A 612 -29.07 -2.32 -22.56
N PHE A 613 -28.28 -1.23 -22.63
CA PHE A 613 -26.91 -1.09 -22.16
C PHE A 613 -26.81 -0.15 -20.94
N GLY A 614 -25.67 -0.19 -20.25
CA GLY A 614 -25.37 0.69 -19.11
C GLY A 614 -24.90 2.08 -19.52
N PRO A 615 -24.76 3.03 -18.57
CA PRO A 615 -24.09 4.31 -18.81
C PRO A 615 -22.58 4.08 -18.98
N TYR A 616 -22.14 3.71 -20.18
CA TYR A 616 -20.72 3.54 -20.45
C TYR A 616 -20.07 4.89 -20.77
N PRO A 617 -18.94 5.24 -20.13
CA PRO A 617 -18.13 6.35 -20.56
C PRO A 617 -17.55 6.08 -21.95
N ILE A 618 -17.57 7.12 -22.80
CA ILE A 618 -16.90 7.10 -24.10
C ILE A 618 -15.49 7.68 -23.95
N MET A 619 -14.47 6.93 -24.37
CA MET A 619 -13.05 7.27 -24.25
C MET A 619 -12.48 7.71 -25.60
N LEU A 620 -11.76 8.83 -25.61
CA LEU A 620 -10.99 9.34 -26.75
C LEU A 620 -9.52 9.46 -26.36
N THR A 621 -8.62 8.77 -27.06
CA THR A 621 -7.18 8.93 -26.89
C THR A 621 -6.61 9.84 -27.95
N LEU A 622 -5.83 10.84 -27.53
CA LEU A 622 -5.10 11.75 -28.41
C LEU A 622 -3.60 11.44 -28.30
N ALA A 623 -2.89 11.51 -29.42
CA ALA A 623 -1.42 11.57 -29.37
C ALA A 623 -0.99 12.86 -28.66
N GLY A 624 0.11 12.83 -27.90
CA GLY A 624 0.61 14.02 -27.19
C GLY A 624 0.86 15.24 -28.09
N GLY A 625 1.20 15.02 -29.36
CA GLY A 625 1.36 16.08 -30.37
C GLY A 625 0.06 16.75 -30.83
N ASP A 626 -1.08 16.09 -30.61
CA ASP A 626 -2.41 16.54 -31.02
C ASP A 626 -3.18 17.24 -29.90
N VAL A 627 -2.67 17.27 -28.68
CA VAL A 627 -3.24 18.03 -27.57
C VAL A 627 -2.88 19.50 -27.73
N LYS A 628 -3.80 20.28 -28.29
CA LYS A 628 -3.67 21.72 -28.53
C LYS A 628 -4.91 22.46 -27.99
N PRO A 629 -4.82 23.76 -27.68
CA PRO A 629 -5.96 24.52 -27.14
C PRO A 629 -7.21 24.53 -28.02
N ASN A 630 -7.08 24.26 -29.31
CA ASN A 630 -8.15 24.24 -30.30
C ASN A 630 -8.50 22.82 -30.80
N THR A 631 -7.94 21.77 -30.19
CA THR A 631 -8.33 20.39 -30.50
C THR A 631 -9.81 20.23 -30.15
N LEU A 632 -10.59 19.58 -31.01
CA LEU A 632 -12.02 19.39 -30.77
C LEU A 632 -12.24 18.03 -30.12
N VAL A 633 -12.89 18.03 -28.95
CA VAL A 633 -13.36 16.82 -28.27
C VAL A 633 -14.88 16.77 -28.44
N PRO A 634 -15.46 15.71 -29.03
CA PRO A 634 -16.90 15.56 -29.15
C PRO A 634 -17.61 15.69 -27.81
N ALA A 635 -18.81 16.27 -27.80
CA ALA A 635 -19.55 16.52 -26.57
C ALA A 635 -19.90 15.21 -25.82
N GLU A 636 -20.08 14.12 -26.56
CA GLU A 636 -20.44 12.78 -26.08
C GLU A 636 -19.27 12.01 -25.48
N VAL A 637 -18.01 12.42 -25.75
CA VAL A 637 -16.84 11.83 -25.10
C VAL A 637 -16.88 12.18 -23.62
N ASP A 638 -16.71 11.19 -22.75
CA ASP A 638 -16.71 11.38 -21.31
C ASP A 638 -15.27 11.49 -20.78
N TRP A 639 -14.35 10.69 -21.33
CA TRP A 639 -12.95 10.61 -20.91
C TRP A 639 -11.99 10.93 -22.07
N VAL A 640 -10.97 11.73 -21.79
CA VAL A 640 -9.93 12.10 -22.76
C VAL A 640 -8.57 11.60 -22.26
N GLY A 641 -7.95 10.74 -23.05
CA GLY A 641 -6.63 10.19 -22.77
C GLY A 641 -5.55 10.87 -23.58
N VAL A 642 -4.31 10.79 -23.08
CA VAL A 642 -3.13 11.15 -23.86
C VAL A 642 -2.20 9.97 -23.94
N ASP A 643 -1.93 9.57 -25.18
CA ASP A 643 -0.85 8.68 -25.50
C ASP A 643 0.43 9.48 -25.78
N GLU A 644 1.39 9.37 -24.86
CA GLU A 644 2.68 10.04 -24.91
C GLU A 644 3.63 9.22 -24.04
N TYR A 645 4.77 8.77 -24.58
CA TYR A 645 5.67 7.85 -23.89
C TYR A 645 6.97 8.51 -23.41
N THR A 646 7.27 9.72 -23.90
CA THR A 646 8.57 10.38 -23.67
C THR A 646 8.47 11.65 -22.82
N ALA A 647 7.30 11.93 -22.27
CA ALA A 647 7.09 13.11 -21.47
C ALA A 647 7.79 13.02 -20.12
N ASP A 648 8.41 14.14 -19.73
CA ASP A 648 8.74 14.41 -18.34
C ASP A 648 7.51 14.97 -17.61
N GLU A 649 7.69 15.25 -16.32
CA GLU A 649 6.62 15.74 -15.45
C GLU A 649 5.99 17.05 -15.96
N ALA A 650 6.81 18.00 -16.43
CA ALA A 650 6.33 19.29 -16.91
C ALA A 650 5.52 19.16 -18.21
N ARG A 651 5.93 18.24 -19.10
CA ARG A 651 5.20 17.94 -20.33
C ARG A 651 3.85 17.30 -20.03
N LEU A 652 3.77 16.29 -19.15
CA LEU A 652 2.50 15.67 -18.77
C LEU A 652 1.54 16.65 -18.10
N ASP A 653 2.04 17.45 -17.15
CA ASP A 653 1.26 18.49 -16.46
C ASP A 653 0.69 19.52 -17.44
N SER A 654 1.48 19.95 -18.43
CA SER A 654 1.05 20.86 -19.50
C SER A 654 -0.03 20.24 -20.41
N LEU A 655 0.12 18.96 -20.76
CA LEU A 655 -0.87 18.22 -21.56
C LEU A 655 -2.20 18.11 -20.83
N LEU A 656 -2.19 17.67 -19.57
CA LEU A 656 -3.39 17.53 -18.73
C LEU A 656 -4.05 18.89 -18.49
N THR A 657 -3.28 19.92 -18.17
CA THR A 657 -3.80 21.30 -18.01
C THR A 657 -4.46 21.81 -19.30
N THR A 658 -3.89 21.48 -20.46
CA THR A 658 -4.47 21.84 -21.76
C THR A 658 -5.79 21.13 -21.99
N ILE A 659 -5.89 19.84 -21.65
CA ILE A 659 -7.13 19.07 -21.72
C ILE A 659 -8.19 19.62 -20.78
N GLU A 660 -7.83 19.92 -19.54
CA GLU A 660 -8.74 20.53 -18.56
C GLU A 660 -9.27 21.87 -19.08
N ARG A 661 -8.41 22.69 -19.69
CA ARG A 661 -8.83 23.98 -20.27
C ARG A 661 -9.77 23.82 -21.47
N MET A 662 -9.41 22.98 -22.44
CA MET A 662 -10.21 22.79 -23.67
C MET A 662 -11.57 22.13 -23.39
N THR A 663 -11.68 21.36 -22.29
CA THR A 663 -12.92 20.69 -21.88
C THR A 663 -13.69 21.43 -20.79
N GLY A 664 -13.20 22.59 -20.35
CA GLY A 664 -13.78 23.33 -19.21
C GLY A 664 -13.75 22.55 -17.89
N GLY A 665 -12.84 21.58 -17.75
CA GLY A 665 -12.71 20.71 -16.58
C GLY A 665 -13.86 19.70 -16.41
N THR A 666 -14.73 19.56 -17.41
CA THR A 666 -15.92 18.70 -17.33
C THR A 666 -15.66 17.24 -17.69
N LYS A 667 -14.56 16.97 -18.40
CA LYS A 667 -14.18 15.63 -18.84
C LYS A 667 -13.15 15.04 -17.88
N ARG A 668 -13.19 13.73 -17.73
CA ARG A 668 -12.19 13.00 -16.95
C ARG A 668 -11.00 12.63 -17.84
N THR A 669 -9.84 12.40 -17.26
CA THR A 669 -8.61 12.15 -18.01
C THR A 669 -7.95 10.82 -17.64
N TYR A 670 -7.15 10.30 -18.56
CA TYR A 670 -6.36 9.09 -18.35
C TYR A 670 -5.04 9.15 -19.11
N LEU A 671 -4.05 8.36 -18.68
CA LEU A 671 -2.73 8.32 -19.30
C LEU A 671 -2.27 6.89 -19.55
N PHE A 672 -1.27 6.77 -20.43
CA PHE A 672 -0.60 5.53 -20.78
C PHE A 672 0.87 5.54 -20.34
N PRO A 673 1.18 5.10 -19.11
CA PRO A 673 2.58 4.93 -18.72
C PRO A 673 3.27 3.93 -19.66
N PRO A 674 4.51 4.22 -20.09
CA PRO A 674 5.28 3.28 -20.89
C PRO A 674 5.62 2.05 -20.06
N THR A 675 5.69 0.90 -20.73
CA THR A 675 6.08 -0.39 -20.11
C THR A 675 7.34 -0.98 -20.69
N GLU A 676 7.99 -0.26 -21.62
CA GLU A 676 9.28 -0.64 -22.18
C GLU A 676 9.99 0.56 -22.83
N VAL A 677 11.23 0.32 -23.27
CA VAL A 677 11.97 1.22 -24.17
C VAL A 677 11.11 1.38 -25.43
N ALA A 678 10.36 2.46 -25.58
CA ALA A 678 9.75 2.76 -26.87
C ALA A 678 10.87 2.63 -27.93
N PRO A 679 10.82 1.64 -28.85
CA PRO A 679 11.99 1.19 -29.63
C PRO A 679 12.57 2.32 -30.50
N TYR A 680 11.79 3.39 -30.67
CA TYR A 680 12.13 4.58 -31.44
C TYR A 680 12.96 5.62 -30.68
N THR A 681 13.09 5.54 -29.35
CA THR A 681 13.63 6.64 -28.53
C THR A 681 14.93 6.30 -27.82
N GLY A 682 15.20 5.01 -27.54
CA GLY A 682 16.38 4.58 -26.78
C GLY A 682 16.48 5.17 -25.36
N ARG A 683 15.40 5.80 -24.85
CA ARG A 683 15.47 6.67 -23.66
C ARG A 683 15.42 5.90 -22.32
N TYR A 684 14.83 4.71 -22.31
CA TYR A 684 14.54 3.94 -21.10
C TYR A 684 15.10 2.51 -21.16
N ASP A 685 16.39 2.36 -21.47
CA ASP A 685 17.12 1.10 -21.66
C ASP A 685 17.22 0.18 -20.42
N THR A 686 16.76 0.62 -19.24
CA THR A 686 16.74 -0.21 -18.04
C THR A 686 15.36 -0.23 -17.37
N ASN A 687 15.10 -1.34 -16.68
CA ASN A 687 13.87 -1.54 -15.91
C ASN A 687 13.68 -0.47 -14.81
N GLU A 688 14.77 -0.01 -14.20
CA GLU A 688 14.75 1.09 -13.22
C GLU A 688 14.34 2.43 -13.85
N LYS A 689 14.78 2.70 -15.08
CA LYS A 689 14.37 3.91 -15.81
C LYS A 689 12.89 3.86 -16.19
N ILE A 690 12.38 2.69 -16.56
CA ILE A 690 10.96 2.48 -16.86
C ILE A 690 10.13 2.70 -15.59
N GLU A 691 10.50 2.06 -14.47
CA GLU A 691 9.86 2.29 -13.16
C GLU A 691 9.84 3.79 -12.80
N ALA A 692 10.98 4.47 -12.92
CA ALA A 692 11.10 5.89 -12.60
C ALA A 692 10.20 6.77 -13.47
N VAL A 693 10.06 6.49 -14.77
CA VAL A 693 9.14 7.26 -15.61
C VAL A 693 7.68 6.94 -15.26
N GLN A 694 7.32 5.69 -14.95
CA GLN A 694 5.95 5.37 -14.51
C GLN A 694 5.54 6.17 -13.26
N GLN A 695 6.47 6.40 -12.33
CA GLN A 695 6.22 7.23 -11.15
C GLN A 695 5.78 8.65 -11.49
N ILE A 696 6.25 9.21 -12.61
CA ILE A 696 5.82 10.52 -13.10
C ILE A 696 4.34 10.47 -13.49
N TYR A 697 3.89 9.43 -14.18
CA TYR A 697 2.48 9.26 -14.56
C TYR A 697 1.59 9.08 -13.33
N TYR A 698 2.04 8.27 -12.36
CA TYR A 698 1.32 8.09 -11.10
C TYR A 698 1.24 9.39 -10.28
N SER A 699 2.26 10.25 -10.34
CA SER A 699 2.24 11.53 -9.63
C SER A 699 1.22 12.50 -10.23
N MET A 700 0.94 12.43 -11.53
CA MET A 700 -0.07 13.27 -12.20
C MET A 700 -1.46 13.09 -11.59
N ALA A 701 -1.83 11.87 -11.20
CA ALA A 701 -3.13 11.61 -10.58
C ALA A 701 -3.35 12.34 -9.24
N ARG A 702 -2.25 12.73 -8.57
CA ARG A 702 -2.30 13.54 -7.35
C ARG A 702 -2.45 15.03 -7.65
N LYS A 703 -1.93 15.49 -8.79
CA LYS A 703 -1.96 16.90 -9.22
C LYS A 703 -3.25 17.27 -9.95
N HIS A 704 -3.78 16.36 -10.75
CA HIS A 704 -4.96 16.57 -11.59
C HIS A 704 -6.13 15.74 -11.08
N PRO A 705 -7.10 16.34 -10.38
CA PRO A 705 -8.29 15.63 -9.90
C PRO A 705 -9.16 15.04 -11.03
N SER A 706 -9.02 15.55 -12.25
CA SER A 706 -9.69 15.01 -13.43
C SER A 706 -9.12 13.64 -13.85
N MET A 707 -7.89 13.31 -13.45
CA MET A 707 -7.20 12.08 -13.84
C MET A 707 -7.68 10.91 -13.01
N ILE A 708 -8.48 10.04 -13.64
CA ILE A 708 -9.14 8.92 -12.97
C ILE A 708 -8.61 7.56 -13.36
N ALA A 709 -7.84 7.46 -14.44
CA ALA A 709 -7.40 6.17 -14.95
C ALA A 709 -5.95 6.19 -15.41
N ILE A 710 -5.30 5.06 -15.17
CA ILE A 710 -4.03 4.70 -15.78
C ILE A 710 -4.22 3.42 -16.55
N MET A 711 -3.80 3.43 -17.81
CA MET A 711 -3.84 2.27 -18.69
C MET A 711 -2.42 2.00 -19.18
N ASN A 712 -1.66 1.22 -18.40
CA ASN A 712 -0.29 0.86 -18.75
C ASN A 712 -0.25 0.26 -20.15
N PHE A 713 0.76 0.62 -20.94
CA PHE A 713 0.93 -0.04 -22.22
C PHE A 713 1.13 -1.56 -22.01
N GLY A 714 0.56 -2.41 -22.87
CA GLY A 714 0.69 -3.84 -22.70
C GLY A 714 2.13 -4.28 -22.94
N VAL A 715 2.75 -5.02 -22.00
CA VAL A 715 4.13 -5.55 -22.18
C VAL A 715 4.24 -6.46 -23.40
N TRP A 716 3.13 -7.11 -23.77
CA TRP A 716 2.95 -7.96 -24.95
C TRP A 716 2.81 -7.19 -26.27
N VAL A 717 2.56 -5.88 -26.24
CA VAL A 717 2.38 -5.10 -27.48
C VAL A 717 3.68 -5.07 -28.30
N VAL A 718 4.81 -5.19 -27.63
CA VAL A 718 6.12 -4.91 -28.24
C VAL A 718 6.96 -6.16 -28.46
N THR A 719 6.59 -7.27 -27.82
CA THR A 719 7.16 -8.61 -28.06
C THR A 719 6.95 -9.11 -29.49
N SER A 720 6.02 -8.53 -30.25
CA SER A 720 5.71 -8.94 -31.63
C SER A 720 6.88 -8.83 -32.62
N SER A 721 7.96 -8.12 -32.28
CA SER A 721 9.19 -8.06 -33.10
C SER A 721 10.41 -8.77 -32.48
N ASN A 722 10.32 -9.20 -31.21
CA ASN A 722 11.34 -10.00 -30.53
C ASN A 722 10.70 -10.82 -29.39
N PRO A 723 10.50 -12.15 -29.55
CA PRO A 723 9.85 -13.00 -28.55
C PRO A 723 10.63 -13.13 -27.22
N ALA A 724 11.79 -12.49 -27.10
CA ALA A 724 12.54 -12.44 -25.86
C ALA A 724 11.91 -11.55 -24.77
N THR A 725 11.03 -10.59 -25.05
CA THR A 725 10.54 -9.56 -24.09
C THR A 725 9.29 -9.96 -23.28
N HIS A 726 9.27 -11.12 -22.63
CA HIS A 726 8.20 -11.46 -21.67
C HIS A 726 8.22 -10.52 -20.41
N PRO A 727 7.17 -10.50 -19.55
CA PRO A 727 7.16 -9.77 -18.27
C PRO A 727 8.41 -10.05 -17.40
N TYR A 728 8.98 -11.26 -17.55
CA TYR A 728 10.24 -11.69 -16.92
C TYR A 728 11.49 -10.87 -17.30
N MET A 729 11.44 -10.08 -18.37
CA MET A 729 12.53 -9.16 -18.75
C MET A 729 12.39 -7.76 -18.13
N ILE A 730 11.21 -7.42 -17.61
CA ILE A 730 10.97 -6.16 -16.88
C ILE A 730 10.34 -6.38 -15.49
N PRO A 731 10.86 -7.32 -14.67
CA PRO A 731 10.18 -7.74 -13.44
C PRO A 731 9.96 -6.59 -12.44
N ARG A 732 10.93 -5.67 -12.25
CA ARG A 732 10.71 -4.46 -11.42
C ARG A 732 9.54 -3.58 -11.88
N THR A 733 9.41 -3.33 -13.19
CA THR A 733 8.29 -2.56 -13.74
C THR A 733 6.98 -3.31 -13.52
N TRP A 734 6.95 -4.62 -13.79
CA TRP A 734 5.77 -5.45 -13.56
C TRP A 734 5.36 -5.47 -12.08
N ASP A 735 6.29 -5.72 -11.16
CA ASP A 735 6.06 -5.68 -9.71
C ASP A 735 5.55 -4.29 -9.29
N THR A 736 6.09 -3.22 -9.88
CA THR A 736 5.58 -1.86 -9.65
C THR A 736 4.14 -1.73 -10.10
N GLN A 737 3.81 -2.16 -11.32
CA GLN A 737 2.44 -2.10 -11.79
C GLN A 737 1.50 -2.95 -10.94
N GLU A 738 1.90 -4.15 -10.52
CA GLU A 738 1.11 -5.00 -9.62
C GLU A 738 0.84 -4.29 -8.28
N ARG A 739 1.87 -3.66 -7.69
CA ARG A 739 1.74 -2.87 -6.44
C ARG A 739 0.74 -1.72 -6.58
N TYR A 740 0.85 -0.95 -7.66
CA TYR A 740 -0.01 0.20 -7.91
C TYR A 740 -1.43 -0.24 -8.27
N GLY A 741 -1.53 -1.30 -9.07
CA GLY A 741 -2.78 -1.96 -9.38
C GLY A 741 -3.49 -2.43 -8.13
N VAL A 742 -2.81 -3.10 -7.20
CA VAL A 742 -3.39 -3.47 -5.90
C VAL A 742 -3.81 -2.23 -5.11
N ALA A 743 -3.00 -1.18 -5.06
CA ALA A 743 -3.33 0.06 -4.34
C ALA A 743 -4.60 0.76 -4.89
N VAL A 744 -4.83 0.69 -6.21
CA VAL A 744 -5.98 1.32 -6.89
C VAL A 744 -7.20 0.40 -6.96
N THR A 745 -7.03 -0.89 -7.29
CA THR A 745 -8.13 -1.83 -7.56
C THR A 745 -8.66 -2.51 -6.31
N VAL A 746 -7.84 -2.62 -5.27
CA VAL A 746 -8.30 -3.00 -3.92
C VAL A 746 -8.87 -1.76 -3.22
N LYS A 747 -9.56 -0.88 -3.97
CA LYS A 747 -10.54 0.07 -3.45
C LYS A 747 -11.81 -0.71 -3.17
N ASP A 748 -11.71 -1.43 -2.06
CA ASP A 748 -12.77 -2.32 -1.59
C ASP A 748 -14.06 -1.59 -1.23
#